data_AF-A0A3D4N0L4-F1
#
_entry.id   AF-A0A3D4N0L4-F1
#
_cell.length_a   1.000
_cell.length_b   1.000
_cell.length_c   1.000
_cell.angle_alpha   90.00
_cell.angle_beta   90.00
_cell.angle_gamma   90.00
#
_symmetry.space_group_name_H-M   'P 1'
#
loop_
_entity.id
_entity.type
_entity.pdbx_description
1 polymer ?
#
loop_
_entity_poly.entity_id
_entity_poly.type
_entity_poly.pdbx_seq_one_letter_code
_entity_poly.pdbx_strand_id
1 'polypeptide(L)'
;MDLSKPIPVTEGLWWVGSGGTHNNLQCNPYLLIQGGSAILFDPGSVLDFDTVAEKVSSLVPISELEAIVCSHQDPDLCSALPLFEKAGFTGPICCHKRAAAIITYYGVQNPFYPIDLHEYAYTLKDGTAITFIFAPYLHFPGAIMSYLPIQKVLVSGDLFGSVTSQWHLFAESGYEEGMKAFHEAYMPSHDILKPVMDQLEHYDIKIICPQHGSIIKTEIPYHIQLLRDLPCGIFLEPVRKNLLDAGGHLALCNQIVKRYVAMFGAKEVREALVKSPFVFNAKNKAIQSTKLAEQEIWDAFFDLIHERKGMGWITVVAPAVELMSKEYSIALPDVFRTLVFDAIRNLDTRDSKMQELESARLNLEEKLKHMEESLYKDTVTGLYNEEFHRLFVHEAMAAIADDGKALTFLMISIDNLSAINLDFGSAEGNATLRNLAMVIKRHIEPTSHLFRLSGGVFGIHCMDLDKDEVIRRAETMRTTIAESDIFIVPITVSIGMFNTTEIPQSVMGDLEQMVELTMQTARYRLKLAQKQGGGMLVHASNTANVGNTIFTILLIDEPGLGRDIIRRALEQNHYRVVVADNGLEGRRFVEEERPDIIISELMIPKVSALTLRKELLAKPSTRKIPFLLMSSIKNESTIGRALEVNISHFFWRPVMLVELLGVVNLIANRLQIQGN
;
A
#
# COMPACT_ATOMS: atom_id res chain seq x y z
N MET A 1 25.90 38.61 -16.25
CA MET A 1 25.40 37.50 -17.09
C MET A 1 23.95 37.29 -16.73
N ASP A 2 23.05 37.25 -17.71
CA ASP A 2 21.63 37.04 -17.45
C ASP A 2 21.37 35.53 -17.28
N LEU A 3 21.27 35.09 -16.03
CA LEU A 3 21.07 33.68 -15.69
C LEU A 3 19.62 33.21 -15.92
N SER A 4 18.70 34.09 -16.31
CA SER A 4 17.31 33.70 -16.65
C SER A 4 17.21 33.04 -18.03
N LYS A 5 18.23 33.16 -18.87
CA LYS A 5 18.27 32.62 -20.24
C LYS A 5 19.23 31.43 -20.35
N PRO A 6 19.14 30.63 -21.42
CA PRO A 6 20.19 29.68 -21.75
C PRO A 6 21.51 30.39 -21.99
N ILE A 7 22.62 29.82 -21.49
CA ILE A 7 23.95 30.43 -21.62
C ILE A 7 24.84 29.50 -22.45
N PRO A 8 25.43 29.97 -23.57
CA PRO A 8 26.31 29.16 -24.37
C PRO A 8 27.61 28.88 -23.60
N VAL A 9 27.93 27.60 -23.43
CA VAL A 9 29.18 27.15 -22.80
C VAL A 9 30.30 27.09 -23.84
N THR A 10 30.01 26.45 -24.96
CA THR A 10 30.83 26.35 -26.18
C THR A 10 29.90 26.08 -27.37
N GLU A 11 30.43 25.91 -28.59
CA GLU A 11 29.63 25.66 -29.79
C GLU A 11 28.74 24.42 -29.62
N GLY A 12 27.43 24.62 -29.78
CA GLY A 12 26.41 23.58 -29.65
C GLY A 12 26.04 23.20 -28.21
N LEU A 13 26.80 23.58 -27.18
CA LEU A 13 26.52 23.22 -25.78
C LEU A 13 26.08 24.42 -24.96
N TRP A 14 24.94 24.28 -24.30
CA TRP A 14 24.28 25.32 -23.51
C TRP A 14 24.11 24.88 -22.06
N TRP A 15 24.26 25.81 -21.13
CA TRP A 15 23.80 25.66 -19.76
C TRP A 15 22.34 26.11 -19.68
N VAL A 16 21.49 25.25 -19.13
CA VAL A 16 20.04 25.45 -19.03
C VAL A 16 19.52 25.31 -17.60
N GLY A 17 20.41 25.35 -16.61
CA GLY A 17 20.08 25.25 -15.19
C GLY A 17 19.49 26.51 -14.56
N SER A 18 19.21 26.45 -13.26
CA SER A 18 18.75 27.58 -12.45
C SER A 18 19.94 28.26 -11.74
N GLY A 19 19.85 29.59 -11.54
CA GLY A 19 20.82 30.34 -10.74
C GLY A 19 20.51 30.31 -9.23
N GLY A 20 19.45 29.62 -8.83
CA GLY A 20 19.05 29.45 -7.44
C GLY A 20 19.94 28.42 -6.75
N THR A 21 20.20 28.61 -5.45
CA THR A 21 20.81 27.59 -4.61
C THR A 21 19.75 27.03 -3.68
N HIS A 22 19.56 25.71 -3.68
CA HIS A 22 18.73 25.03 -2.69
C HIS A 22 19.67 24.44 -1.64
N ASN A 23 19.63 24.95 -0.40
CA ASN A 23 20.56 24.56 0.67
C ASN A 23 22.05 24.67 0.29
N ASN A 24 22.44 25.70 -0.46
CA ASN A 24 23.80 25.93 -0.98
C ASN A 24 24.29 24.89 -2.01
N LEU A 25 23.41 24.02 -2.52
CA LEU A 25 23.69 23.13 -3.63
C LEU A 25 22.94 23.63 -4.87
N GLN A 26 23.65 23.73 -5.99
CA GLN A 26 23.13 24.24 -7.26
C GLN A 26 23.29 23.14 -8.31
N CYS A 27 22.29 22.96 -9.17
CA CYS A 27 22.29 21.90 -10.20
C CYS A 27 22.48 22.50 -11.60
N ASN A 28 23.36 21.90 -12.40
CA ASN A 28 23.75 22.35 -13.73
C ASN A 28 23.27 21.42 -14.86
N PRO A 29 21.99 21.46 -15.25
CA PRO A 29 21.55 20.89 -16.51
C PRO A 29 22.27 21.50 -17.73
N TYR A 30 22.68 20.66 -18.67
CA TYR A 30 23.32 21.07 -19.93
C TYR A 30 22.56 20.52 -21.15
N LEU A 31 22.45 21.31 -22.21
CA LEU A 31 21.80 20.91 -23.46
C LEU A 31 22.79 20.97 -24.62
N LEU A 32 23.06 19.84 -25.26
CA LEU A 32 23.80 19.75 -26.51
C LEU A 32 22.85 19.76 -27.70
N ILE A 33 23.07 20.65 -28.65
CA ILE A 33 22.40 20.68 -29.95
C ILE A 33 23.47 20.55 -31.03
N GLN A 34 23.49 19.43 -31.73
CA GLN A 34 24.48 19.15 -32.76
C GLN A 34 23.91 18.23 -33.83
N GLY A 35 24.12 18.55 -35.11
CA GLY A 35 23.84 17.60 -36.19
C GLY A 35 22.37 17.19 -36.32
N GLY A 36 21.44 17.99 -35.82
CA GLY A 36 20.00 17.64 -35.75
C GLY A 36 19.60 16.79 -34.52
N SER A 37 20.54 16.50 -33.63
CA SER A 37 20.32 15.86 -32.33
C SER A 37 20.28 16.91 -31.21
N ALA A 38 19.37 16.72 -30.25
CA ALA A 38 19.30 17.52 -29.02
C ALA A 38 19.35 16.58 -27.81
N ILE A 39 20.40 16.70 -26.99
CA ILE A 39 20.67 15.82 -25.84
C ILE A 39 20.73 16.65 -24.57
N LEU A 40 19.86 16.34 -23.61
CA LEU A 40 19.82 17.01 -22.32
C LEU A 40 20.55 16.15 -21.28
N PHE A 41 21.52 16.72 -20.58
CA PHE A 41 22.27 16.08 -19.52
C PHE A 41 21.74 16.55 -18.17
N ASP A 42 21.48 15.59 -17.29
CA ASP A 42 21.15 15.80 -15.88
C ASP A 42 20.03 16.85 -15.70
N PRO A 43 18.79 16.54 -16.16
CA PRO A 43 17.71 17.51 -16.37
C PRO A 43 17.25 18.27 -15.12
N GLY A 44 17.68 17.84 -13.94
CA GLY A 44 17.45 18.51 -12.67
C GLY A 44 16.34 17.86 -11.85
N SER A 45 15.99 18.56 -10.77
CA SER A 45 14.96 18.13 -9.83
C SER A 45 13.57 18.61 -10.26
N VAL A 46 12.53 18.10 -9.61
CA VAL A 46 11.17 18.65 -9.72
C VAL A 46 11.12 20.16 -9.44
N LEU A 47 12.03 20.68 -8.60
CA LEU A 47 12.10 22.11 -8.26
C LEU A 47 12.65 22.95 -9.42
N ASP A 48 13.54 22.36 -10.23
CA ASP A 48 14.21 23.04 -11.34
C ASP A 48 13.43 22.93 -12.66
N PHE A 49 12.48 21.98 -12.75
CA PHE A 49 11.80 21.59 -13.98
C PHE A 49 11.29 22.79 -14.79
N ASP A 50 10.50 23.68 -14.20
CA ASP A 50 9.88 24.79 -14.94
C ASP A 50 10.95 25.69 -15.62
N THR A 51 12.03 25.99 -14.89
CA THR A 51 13.12 26.84 -15.40
C THR A 51 13.89 26.12 -16.51
N VAL A 52 14.23 24.85 -16.30
CA VAL A 52 14.98 24.05 -17.27
C VAL A 52 14.15 23.82 -18.54
N ALA A 53 12.88 23.45 -18.38
CA ALA A 53 11.95 23.22 -19.48
C ALA A 53 11.72 24.48 -20.32
N GLU A 54 11.57 25.66 -19.70
CA GLU A 54 11.44 26.93 -20.41
C GLU A 54 12.71 27.24 -21.22
N LYS A 55 13.88 27.10 -20.61
CA LYS A 55 15.17 27.34 -21.27
C LYS A 55 15.42 26.37 -22.42
N VAL A 56 15.17 25.09 -22.23
CA VAL A 56 15.25 24.08 -23.29
C VAL A 56 14.30 24.42 -24.42
N SER A 57 13.02 24.71 -24.12
CA SER A 57 11.99 25.05 -25.11
C SER A 57 12.31 26.31 -25.91
N SER A 58 13.09 27.23 -25.35
CA SER A 58 13.57 28.43 -26.08
C SER A 58 14.63 28.13 -27.14
N LEU A 59 15.28 26.96 -27.07
CA LEU A 59 16.31 26.50 -28.01
C LEU A 59 15.79 25.40 -28.95
N VAL A 60 15.02 24.44 -28.41
CA VAL A 60 14.48 23.28 -29.13
C VAL A 60 13.20 22.80 -28.46
N PRO A 61 12.14 22.42 -29.19
CA PRO A 61 10.95 21.82 -28.58
C PRO A 61 11.30 20.56 -27.76
N ILE A 62 10.69 20.40 -26.58
CA ILE A 62 10.93 19.22 -25.71
C ILE A 62 10.64 17.91 -26.45
N SER A 63 9.66 17.89 -27.35
CA SER A 63 9.34 16.74 -28.20
C SER A 63 10.42 16.38 -29.23
N GLU A 64 11.37 17.28 -29.49
CA GLU A 64 12.50 17.06 -30.40
C GLU A 64 13.80 16.68 -29.66
N LEU A 65 13.78 16.64 -28.33
CA LEU A 65 14.87 16.05 -27.56
C LEU A 65 15.04 14.58 -27.97
N GLU A 66 16.24 14.25 -28.43
CA GLU A 66 16.56 12.92 -28.92
C GLU A 66 16.80 11.94 -27.77
N ALA A 67 17.51 12.37 -26.72
CA ALA A 67 17.73 11.57 -25.52
C ALA A 67 17.97 12.47 -24.31
N ILE A 68 17.76 11.91 -23.12
CA ILE A 68 18.19 12.51 -21.86
C ILE A 68 19.26 11.62 -21.24
N VAL A 69 20.37 12.20 -20.82
CA VAL A 69 21.46 11.50 -20.11
C VAL A 69 21.33 11.77 -18.61
N CYS A 70 21.47 10.73 -17.80
CA CYS A 70 21.56 10.86 -16.34
C CYS A 70 22.88 10.25 -15.85
N SER A 71 23.70 11.10 -15.21
CA SER A 71 25.02 10.72 -14.68
C SER A 71 24.93 9.70 -13.54
N HIS A 72 23.87 9.77 -12.73
CA HIS A 72 23.50 8.80 -11.70
C HIS A 72 22.00 8.95 -11.33
N GLN A 73 21.56 8.35 -10.23
CA GLN A 73 20.13 8.22 -9.85
C GLN A 73 19.61 9.28 -8.86
N ASP A 74 20.43 10.23 -8.43
CA ASP A 74 20.02 11.06 -7.30
C ASP A 74 18.88 12.03 -7.66
N PRO A 75 18.01 12.38 -6.68
CA PRO A 75 16.78 13.11 -6.96
C PRO A 75 17.01 14.51 -7.54
N ASP A 76 18.14 15.12 -7.25
CA ASP A 76 18.49 16.48 -7.64
C ASP A 76 18.78 16.63 -9.15
N LEU A 77 19.02 15.52 -9.87
CA LEU A 77 19.29 15.55 -11.31
C LEU A 77 18.30 14.77 -12.17
N CYS A 78 17.61 13.74 -11.64
CA CYS A 78 16.76 12.87 -12.46
C CYS A 78 15.28 12.82 -12.04
N SER A 79 14.88 13.42 -10.91
CA SER A 79 13.48 13.38 -10.48
C SER A 79 12.53 14.17 -11.40
N ALA A 80 13.04 15.07 -12.24
CA ALA A 80 12.25 15.79 -13.25
C ALA A 80 11.87 14.94 -14.47
N LEU A 81 12.43 13.74 -14.65
CA LEU A 81 12.22 12.92 -15.85
C LEU A 81 10.73 12.71 -16.21
N PRO A 82 9.82 12.32 -15.29
CA PRO A 82 8.41 12.15 -15.63
C PRO A 82 7.71 13.46 -16.07
N LEU A 83 8.26 14.62 -15.68
CA LEU A 83 7.73 15.92 -16.08
C LEU A 83 8.16 16.26 -17.51
N PHE A 84 9.39 15.92 -17.89
CA PHE A 84 9.82 16.01 -19.29
C PHE A 84 9.01 15.07 -20.21
N GLU A 85 8.69 13.85 -19.76
CA GLU A 85 7.79 12.95 -20.49
C GLU A 85 6.41 13.58 -20.71
N LYS A 86 5.82 14.15 -19.64
CA LYS A 86 4.54 14.87 -19.73
C LYS A 86 4.60 16.10 -20.64
N ALA A 87 5.77 16.75 -20.72
CA ALA A 87 6.01 17.89 -21.61
C ALA A 87 6.30 17.47 -23.07
N GLY A 88 6.28 16.17 -23.37
CA GLY A 88 6.33 15.63 -24.73
C GLY A 88 7.62 14.91 -25.11
N PHE A 89 8.56 14.72 -24.17
CA PHE A 89 9.79 13.97 -24.44
C PHE A 89 9.49 12.47 -24.63
N THR A 90 9.97 11.88 -25.72
CA THR A 90 9.70 10.47 -26.08
C THR A 90 10.97 9.64 -26.34
N GLY A 91 12.16 10.25 -26.28
CA GLY A 91 13.44 9.58 -26.48
C GLY A 91 13.89 8.70 -25.31
N PRO A 92 15.00 7.97 -25.44
CA PRO A 92 15.52 7.12 -24.38
C PRO A 92 16.22 7.90 -23.25
N ILE A 93 16.24 7.27 -22.07
CA ILE A 93 17.03 7.70 -20.90
C ILE A 93 18.36 6.96 -20.89
N CYS A 94 19.44 7.66 -21.23
CA CYS A 94 20.80 7.14 -21.27
C CYS A 94 21.44 7.21 -19.89
N CYS A 95 21.72 6.05 -19.29
CA CYS A 95 22.42 5.96 -18.00
C CYS A 95 23.04 4.57 -17.84
N HIS A 96 23.83 4.34 -16.79
CA HIS A 96 24.31 3.00 -16.47
C HIS A 96 23.16 2.09 -16.00
N LYS A 97 23.20 0.77 -16.27
CA LYS A 97 22.12 -0.16 -15.87
C LYS A 97 21.76 -0.12 -14.39
N ARG A 98 22.74 0.18 -13.52
CA ARG A 98 22.52 0.32 -12.07
C ARG A 98 21.70 1.55 -11.73
N ALA A 99 21.89 2.66 -12.46
CA ALA A 99 21.09 3.86 -12.30
C ALA A 99 19.67 3.62 -12.85
N ALA A 100 19.55 3.00 -14.03
CA ALA A 100 18.25 2.66 -14.64
C ALA A 100 17.34 1.87 -13.68
N ALA A 101 17.90 0.88 -12.97
CA ALA A 101 17.18 0.06 -12.00
C ALA A 101 16.57 0.86 -10.83
N ILE A 102 17.10 2.05 -10.52
CA ILE A 102 16.60 2.92 -9.46
C ILE A 102 15.72 4.03 -10.05
N ILE A 103 16.15 4.64 -11.14
CA ILE A 103 15.43 5.74 -11.81
C ILE A 103 14.01 5.32 -12.24
N THR A 104 13.81 4.04 -12.58
CA THR A 104 12.47 3.51 -12.91
C THR A 104 11.42 3.76 -11.82
N TYR A 105 11.81 3.89 -10.54
CA TYR A 105 10.89 4.14 -9.42
C TYR A 105 10.32 5.56 -9.39
N TYR A 106 10.88 6.50 -10.18
CA TYR A 106 10.24 7.81 -10.39
C TYR A 106 8.99 7.72 -11.30
N GLY A 107 8.67 6.53 -11.83
CA GLY A 107 7.54 6.32 -12.72
C GLY A 107 7.82 6.64 -14.19
N VAL A 108 9.10 6.70 -14.56
CA VAL A 108 9.58 6.89 -15.94
C VAL A 108 9.01 5.78 -16.84
N GLN A 109 8.42 6.18 -17.97
CA GLN A 109 7.82 5.27 -18.96
C GLN A 109 8.68 5.11 -20.21
N ASN A 110 9.51 6.10 -20.51
CA ASN A 110 10.41 6.09 -21.66
C ASN A 110 11.46 4.97 -21.53
N PRO A 111 11.93 4.42 -22.66
CA PRO A 111 12.89 3.33 -22.64
C PRO A 111 14.23 3.78 -22.04
N PHE A 112 14.84 2.93 -21.23
CA PHE A 112 16.23 3.14 -20.82
C PHE A 112 17.19 2.68 -21.92
N TYR A 113 18.29 3.40 -22.05
CA TYR A 113 19.46 3.03 -22.84
C TYR A 113 20.62 2.76 -21.89
N PRO A 114 20.81 1.51 -21.44
CA PRO A 114 21.88 1.16 -20.51
C PRO A 114 23.24 1.24 -21.21
N ILE A 115 24.02 2.27 -20.91
CA ILE A 115 25.23 2.59 -21.68
C ILE A 115 26.31 1.49 -21.59
N ASP A 116 26.32 0.71 -20.50
CA ASP A 116 27.27 -0.40 -20.29
C ASP A 116 26.97 -1.62 -21.16
N LEU A 117 25.78 -1.65 -21.78
CA LEU A 117 25.41 -2.62 -22.81
C LEU A 117 25.67 -2.09 -24.24
N HIS A 118 26.11 -0.84 -24.36
CA HIS A 118 26.27 -0.11 -25.62
C HIS A 118 27.67 0.51 -25.74
N GLU A 119 28.68 -0.23 -25.27
CA GLU A 119 30.11 0.14 -25.38
C GLU A 119 30.42 1.55 -24.85
N TYR A 120 29.64 2.03 -23.88
CA TYR A 120 29.78 3.37 -23.32
C TYR A 120 29.77 4.47 -24.39
N ALA A 121 28.92 4.35 -25.42
CA ALA A 121 28.75 5.38 -26.43
C ALA A 121 27.27 5.60 -26.78
N TYR A 122 26.93 6.80 -27.26
CA TYR A 122 25.63 7.10 -27.87
C TYR A 122 25.86 7.83 -29.19
N THR A 123 25.39 7.25 -30.30
CA THR A 123 25.58 7.79 -31.65
C THR A 123 24.46 8.77 -31.99
N LEU A 124 24.85 9.99 -32.38
CA LEU A 124 23.96 11.07 -32.80
C LEU A 124 23.55 10.92 -34.26
N LYS A 125 22.54 11.68 -34.70
CA LYS A 125 21.99 11.63 -36.06
C LYS A 125 22.99 11.99 -37.16
N ASP A 126 23.99 12.82 -36.86
CA ASP A 126 25.07 13.17 -37.78
C ASP A 126 26.20 12.12 -37.87
N GLY A 127 26.07 11.00 -37.14
CA GLY A 127 27.04 9.91 -37.09
C GLY A 127 28.20 10.13 -36.12
N THR A 128 28.24 11.27 -35.43
CA THR A 128 29.18 11.51 -34.32
C THR A 128 28.65 10.83 -33.05
N ALA A 129 29.47 10.73 -31.98
CA ALA A 129 29.06 10.05 -30.77
C ALA A 129 29.46 10.79 -29.49
N ILE A 130 28.60 10.70 -28.49
CA ILE A 130 28.92 10.97 -27.09
C ILE A 130 29.64 9.74 -26.55
N THR A 131 30.79 9.94 -25.90
CA THR A 131 31.51 8.86 -25.21
C THR A 131 31.25 8.96 -23.72
N PHE A 132 30.85 7.89 -23.07
CA PHE A 132 30.66 7.85 -21.62
C PHE A 132 31.90 7.30 -20.92
N ILE A 133 32.23 7.90 -19.78
CA ILE A 133 33.35 7.51 -18.93
C ILE A 133 32.77 6.94 -17.65
N PHE A 134 33.09 5.68 -17.34
CA PHE A 134 32.58 5.02 -16.14
C PHE A 134 33.34 5.48 -14.89
N ALA A 135 32.62 5.97 -13.88
CA ALA A 135 33.17 6.49 -12.64
C ALA A 135 32.58 5.75 -11.43
N PRO A 136 32.85 4.43 -11.27
CA PRO A 136 32.19 3.61 -10.28
C PRO A 136 32.45 4.13 -8.86
N TYR A 137 31.39 4.23 -8.06
CA TYR A 137 31.41 4.67 -6.67
C TYR A 137 31.82 6.14 -6.47
N LEU A 138 31.75 6.99 -7.50
CA LEU A 138 32.03 8.43 -7.40
C LEU A 138 30.77 9.28 -7.69
N HIS A 139 29.82 9.39 -6.75
CA HIS A 139 29.74 8.64 -5.49
C HIS A 139 28.88 7.35 -5.60
N PHE A 140 28.18 7.15 -6.72
CA PHE A 140 27.31 5.99 -6.93
C PHE A 140 28.03 4.83 -7.65
N PRO A 141 27.81 3.55 -7.29
CA PRO A 141 28.40 2.38 -7.95
C PRO A 141 28.19 2.28 -9.47
N GLY A 142 27.24 3.03 -10.03
CA GLY A 142 26.97 3.12 -11.46
C GLY A 142 27.13 4.52 -12.05
N ALA A 143 27.88 5.43 -11.40
CA ALA A 143 28.04 6.79 -11.87
C ALA A 143 28.84 6.86 -13.18
N ILE A 144 28.48 7.84 -14.02
CA ILE A 144 29.05 8.05 -15.36
C ILE A 144 29.35 9.53 -15.58
N MET A 145 30.31 9.80 -16.45
CA MET A 145 30.54 11.12 -17.05
C MET A 145 30.33 11.03 -18.56
N SER A 146 30.06 12.16 -19.21
CA SER A 146 29.90 12.24 -20.67
C SER A 146 30.98 13.12 -21.28
N TYR A 147 31.82 12.53 -22.13
CA TYR A 147 32.79 13.25 -22.94
C TYR A 147 32.22 13.55 -24.32
N LEU A 148 32.33 14.82 -24.72
CA LEU A 148 31.89 15.36 -26.00
C LEU A 148 33.14 15.64 -26.86
N PRO A 149 33.53 14.73 -27.79
CA PRO A 149 34.83 14.80 -28.47
C PRO A 149 35.01 16.04 -29.36
N ILE A 150 33.92 16.52 -29.99
CA ILE A 150 33.95 17.69 -30.87
C ILE A 150 34.19 18.96 -30.07
N GLN A 151 33.43 19.14 -28.99
CA GLN A 151 33.51 20.29 -28.11
C GLN A 151 34.71 20.23 -27.16
N LYS A 152 35.31 19.04 -26.98
CA LYS A 152 36.33 18.75 -25.97
C LYS A 152 35.85 19.07 -24.55
N VAL A 153 34.58 18.75 -24.28
CA VAL A 153 33.91 19.00 -23.00
C VAL A 153 33.74 17.69 -22.24
N LEU A 154 34.00 17.72 -20.94
CA LEU A 154 33.60 16.68 -20.00
C LEU A 154 32.39 17.19 -19.19
N VAL A 155 31.21 16.59 -19.40
CA VAL A 155 30.08 16.72 -18.49
C VAL A 155 30.30 15.70 -17.37
N SER A 156 30.73 16.16 -16.20
CA SER A 156 31.39 15.31 -15.21
C SER A 156 30.46 14.76 -14.11
N GLY A 157 29.16 15.06 -14.15
CA GLY A 157 28.28 14.76 -13.03
C GLY A 157 28.80 15.43 -11.75
N ASP A 158 28.80 14.73 -10.63
CA ASP A 158 29.27 15.29 -9.35
C ASP A 158 30.77 15.53 -9.27
N LEU A 159 31.56 14.84 -10.11
CA LEU A 159 33.00 15.06 -10.12
C LEU A 159 33.30 16.49 -10.58
N PHE A 160 34.32 17.08 -9.95
CA PHE A 160 34.64 18.51 -10.05
C PHE A 160 33.56 19.44 -9.49
N GLY A 161 32.51 18.91 -8.84
CA GLY A 161 31.52 19.68 -8.11
C GLY A 161 32.08 20.42 -6.90
N SER A 162 31.37 21.46 -6.46
CA SER A 162 31.79 22.36 -5.37
C SER A 162 30.58 22.91 -4.61
N VAL A 163 30.72 23.08 -3.29
CA VAL A 163 29.72 23.75 -2.44
C VAL A 163 30.19 25.16 -2.11
N THR A 164 29.37 26.17 -2.44
CA THR A 164 29.69 27.58 -2.15
C THR A 164 28.44 28.39 -1.83
N SER A 165 28.57 29.36 -0.92
CA SER A 165 27.52 30.34 -0.59
C SER A 165 27.52 31.54 -1.54
N GLN A 166 28.58 31.72 -2.35
CA GLN A 166 28.71 32.75 -3.38
C GLN A 166 29.04 32.07 -4.70
N TRP A 167 27.99 31.64 -5.40
CA TRP A 167 28.11 30.89 -6.64
C TRP A 167 28.17 31.81 -7.87
N HIS A 168 29.06 31.44 -8.80
CA HIS A 168 29.15 32.00 -10.14
C HIS A 168 29.16 30.84 -11.15
N LEU A 169 28.56 31.02 -12.33
CA LEU A 169 28.47 29.93 -13.32
C LEU A 169 29.83 29.45 -13.83
N PHE A 170 30.83 30.32 -13.90
CA PHE A 170 32.19 29.98 -14.31
C PHE A 170 33.13 30.03 -13.12
N ALA A 171 34.05 29.05 -13.04
CA ALA A 171 34.97 28.94 -11.91
C ALA A 171 35.89 30.16 -11.85
N GLU A 172 36.00 30.75 -10.66
CA GLU A 172 36.89 31.86 -10.34
C GLU A 172 38.01 31.40 -9.40
N SER A 173 38.95 32.29 -9.07
CA SER A 173 40.05 31.98 -8.16
C SER A 173 39.54 31.50 -6.79
N GLY A 174 39.98 30.33 -6.34
CA GLY A 174 39.58 29.75 -5.05
C GLY A 174 38.44 28.72 -5.14
N TYR A 175 37.94 28.44 -6.35
CA TYR A 175 36.97 27.35 -6.60
C TYR A 175 37.45 26.00 -6.06
N GLU A 176 38.76 25.77 -6.10
CA GLU A 176 39.44 24.55 -5.70
C GLU A 176 39.16 24.14 -4.25
N GLU A 177 39.00 25.10 -3.34
CA GLU A 177 38.76 24.80 -1.92
C GLU A 177 37.35 24.26 -1.69
N GLY A 178 36.35 24.83 -2.39
CA GLY A 178 34.99 24.30 -2.36
C GLY A 178 34.90 22.94 -3.06
N MET A 179 35.67 22.75 -4.12
CA MET A 179 35.78 21.47 -4.82
C MET A 179 36.36 20.38 -3.91
N LYS A 180 37.47 20.65 -3.23
CA LYS A 180 38.04 19.73 -2.23
C LYS A 180 37.03 19.40 -1.13
N ALA A 181 36.39 20.41 -0.56
CA ALA A 181 35.42 20.21 0.52
C ALA A 181 34.25 19.31 0.10
N PHE A 182 33.74 19.48 -1.13
CA PHE A 182 32.70 18.61 -1.68
C PHE A 182 33.22 17.17 -1.83
N HIS A 183 34.38 16.97 -2.43
CA HIS A 183 34.90 15.62 -2.67
C HIS A 183 35.35 14.91 -1.39
N GLU A 184 35.88 15.63 -0.39
CA GLU A 184 36.18 15.09 0.94
C GLU A 184 34.92 14.52 1.63
N ALA A 185 33.76 15.13 1.39
CA ALA A 185 32.50 14.74 2.02
C ALA A 185 31.77 13.60 1.28
N TYR A 186 31.81 13.60 -0.05
CA TYR A 186 31.00 12.69 -0.88
C TYR A 186 31.78 11.50 -1.46
N MET A 187 33.09 11.63 -1.70
CA MET A 187 33.85 10.55 -2.34
C MET A 187 34.32 9.52 -1.31
N PRO A 188 34.11 8.21 -1.57
CA PRO A 188 34.28 7.17 -0.56
C PRO A 188 35.73 6.84 -0.23
N SER A 189 36.67 7.05 -1.17
CA SER A 189 38.10 6.78 -0.99
C SER A 189 38.95 7.42 -2.09
N HIS A 190 40.13 7.90 -1.72
CA HIS A 190 41.21 8.27 -2.63
C HIS A 190 41.52 7.13 -3.63
N ASP A 191 41.57 5.88 -3.17
CA ASP A 191 41.94 4.72 -4.00
C ASP A 191 40.91 4.43 -5.11
N ILE A 192 39.70 4.96 -4.98
CA ILE A 192 38.65 4.88 -6.00
C ILE A 192 38.67 6.12 -6.89
N LEU A 193 38.90 7.30 -6.30
CA LEU A 193 38.95 8.56 -7.02
C LEU A 193 40.12 8.64 -8.00
N LYS A 194 41.32 8.26 -7.54
CA LYS A 194 42.56 8.38 -8.31
C LYS A 194 42.53 7.65 -9.66
N PRO A 195 42.15 6.35 -9.76
CA PRO A 195 42.11 5.66 -11.04
C PRO A 195 41.18 6.32 -12.07
N VAL A 196 40.06 6.92 -11.62
CA VAL A 196 39.14 7.64 -12.52
C VAL A 196 39.77 8.94 -13.01
N MET A 197 40.53 9.65 -12.16
CA MET A 197 41.28 10.84 -12.59
C MET A 197 42.43 10.48 -13.55
N ASP A 198 43.14 9.37 -13.31
CA ASP A 198 44.18 8.85 -14.22
C ASP A 198 43.59 8.53 -15.61
N GLN A 199 42.36 8.02 -15.67
CA GLN A 199 41.66 7.79 -16.93
C GLN A 199 41.42 9.10 -17.70
N LEU A 200 41.07 10.19 -17.02
CA LEU A 200 40.78 11.49 -17.66
C LEU A 200 42.01 12.10 -18.35
N GLU A 201 43.22 11.75 -17.95
CA GLU A 201 44.46 12.23 -18.60
C GLU A 201 44.58 11.79 -20.07
N HIS A 202 43.85 10.74 -20.47
CA HIS A 202 43.85 10.22 -21.84
C HIS A 202 42.89 10.98 -22.78
N TYR A 203 42.07 11.90 -22.25
CA TYR A 203 41.10 12.67 -23.01
C TYR A 203 41.59 14.11 -23.22
N ASP A 204 41.41 14.64 -24.43
CA ASP A 204 41.67 16.06 -24.69
C ASP A 204 40.49 16.90 -24.17
N ILE A 205 40.54 17.26 -22.89
CA ILE A 205 39.50 18.04 -22.21
C ILE A 205 39.91 19.51 -22.15
N LYS A 206 39.04 20.39 -22.63
CA LYS A 206 39.20 21.86 -22.58
C LYS A 206 38.23 22.55 -21.63
N ILE A 207 37.11 21.91 -21.34
CA ILE A 207 36.07 22.44 -20.44
C ILE A 207 35.54 21.29 -19.59
N ILE A 208 35.41 21.51 -18.29
CA ILE A 208 34.70 20.61 -17.38
C ILE A 208 33.40 21.28 -16.94
N CYS A 209 32.31 20.54 -17.09
CA CYS A 209 30.93 20.94 -16.81
C CYS A 209 30.39 20.06 -15.68
N PRO A 210 30.61 20.42 -14.40
CA PRO A 210 30.12 19.65 -13.27
C PRO A 210 28.63 19.90 -13.01
N GLN A 211 27.94 18.89 -12.49
CA GLN A 211 26.53 18.98 -12.10
C GLN A 211 26.32 19.96 -10.95
N HIS A 212 27.33 20.16 -10.12
CA HIS A 212 27.31 21.14 -9.03
C HIS A 212 28.44 22.16 -9.14
N GLY A 213 28.22 23.39 -8.69
CA GLY A 213 29.26 24.42 -8.70
C GLY A 213 29.45 25.02 -10.09
N SER A 214 30.70 25.25 -10.51
CA SER A 214 31.01 26.18 -11.60
C SER A 214 31.72 25.47 -12.75
N ILE A 215 31.44 25.92 -13.98
CA ILE A 215 32.09 25.44 -15.20
C ILE A 215 33.57 25.87 -15.19
N ILE A 216 34.46 24.89 -15.38
CA ILE A 216 35.91 25.10 -15.38
C ILE A 216 36.39 25.20 -16.82
N LYS A 217 37.05 26.32 -17.17
CA LYS A 217 37.59 26.60 -18.51
C LYS A 217 39.10 26.79 -18.55
N THR A 218 39.76 26.84 -17.40
CA THR A 218 41.17 27.16 -17.25
C THR A 218 41.83 26.14 -16.34
N GLU A 219 43.13 25.89 -16.55
CA GLU A 219 43.93 25.01 -15.68
C GLU A 219 43.31 23.60 -15.51
N ILE A 220 42.72 23.04 -16.58
CA ILE A 220 42.07 21.72 -16.56
C ILE A 220 42.99 20.62 -15.99
N PRO A 221 44.26 20.49 -16.43
CA PRO A 221 45.16 19.46 -15.89
C PRO A 221 45.41 19.61 -14.39
N TYR A 222 45.47 20.85 -13.91
CA TYR A 222 45.65 21.14 -12.49
C TYR A 222 44.44 20.70 -11.66
N HIS A 223 43.20 20.91 -12.14
CA HIS A 223 42.00 20.46 -11.43
C HIS A 223 41.90 18.93 -11.39
N ILE A 224 42.23 18.25 -12.50
CA ILE A 224 42.29 16.78 -12.54
C ILE A 224 43.35 16.27 -11.56
N GLN A 225 44.56 16.85 -11.58
CA GLN A 225 45.63 16.50 -10.65
C GLN A 225 45.23 16.75 -9.20
N LEU A 226 44.52 17.84 -8.92
CA LEU A 226 44.08 18.21 -7.58
C LEU A 226 43.14 17.15 -6.99
N LEU A 227 42.18 16.65 -7.77
CA LEU A 227 41.30 15.56 -7.33
C LEU A 227 42.02 14.21 -7.31
N ARG A 228 42.92 13.96 -8.25
CA ARG A 228 43.74 12.73 -8.30
C ARG A 228 44.55 12.56 -7.01
N ASP A 229 45.13 13.66 -6.52
CA ASP A 229 46.02 13.67 -5.36
C ASP A 229 45.27 13.98 -4.04
N LEU A 230 43.93 14.12 -4.08
CA LEU A 230 43.10 14.46 -2.92
C LEU A 230 42.99 13.27 -1.96
N PRO A 231 43.43 13.39 -0.69
CA PRO A 231 43.08 12.43 0.34
C PRO A 231 41.60 12.59 0.72
N CYS A 232 40.75 11.64 0.34
CA CYS A 232 39.34 11.59 0.74
C CYS A 232 38.91 10.16 1.17
N GLY A 233 37.80 10.07 1.88
CA GLY A 233 37.17 8.79 2.25
C GLY A 233 37.35 8.33 3.70
N ILE A 234 36.49 7.39 4.11
CA ILE A 234 36.38 6.91 5.51
C ILE A 234 37.51 5.97 5.94
N PHE A 235 38.24 5.41 4.97
CA PHE A 235 39.36 4.47 5.19
C PHE A 235 40.73 5.14 5.13
N LEU A 236 40.80 6.47 5.09
CA LEU A 236 42.07 7.18 5.23
C LEU A 236 42.68 6.83 6.59
N GLU A 237 43.80 6.12 6.58
CA GLU A 237 44.71 6.09 7.72
C GLU A 237 45.59 7.33 7.64
N PRO A 238 45.34 8.38 8.45
CA PRO A 238 46.14 9.60 8.38
C PRO A 238 47.60 9.29 8.75
N VAL A 239 48.53 9.71 7.91
CA VAL A 239 49.96 9.66 8.23
C VAL A 239 50.18 10.48 9.49
N ARG A 240 50.71 9.87 10.56
CA ARG A 240 50.96 10.58 11.82
C ARG A 240 51.93 11.75 11.57
N LYS A 241 51.46 12.97 11.83
CA LYS A 241 52.26 14.19 11.73
C LYS A 241 52.60 14.70 13.12
N ASN A 242 53.76 15.32 13.25
CA ASN A 242 54.16 15.97 14.49
C ASN A 242 53.49 17.35 14.58
N LEU A 243 52.75 17.58 15.67
CA LEU A 243 52.02 18.82 15.92
C LEU A 243 52.93 20.06 15.94
N LEU A 244 54.14 19.93 16.47
CA LEU A 244 55.09 21.05 16.55
C LEU A 244 55.60 21.46 15.17
N ASP A 245 55.83 20.48 14.29
CA ASP A 245 56.27 20.72 12.90
C ASP A 245 55.16 21.38 12.07
N ALA A 246 53.89 21.19 12.46
CA ALA A 246 52.72 21.81 11.83
C ALA A 246 52.37 23.19 12.41
N GLY A 247 53.14 23.72 13.37
CA GLY A 247 52.93 25.05 13.97
C GLY A 247 51.98 25.07 15.18
N GLY A 248 51.74 23.92 15.82
CA GLY A 248 50.96 23.82 17.06
C GLY A 248 49.45 23.84 16.88
N HIS A 249 48.71 23.79 17.99
CA HIS A 249 47.25 23.85 18.01
C HIS A 249 46.71 25.14 17.39
N LEU A 250 47.44 26.26 17.47
CA LEU A 250 47.04 27.52 16.84
C LEU A 250 46.99 27.40 15.31
N ALA A 251 47.89 26.64 14.70
CA ALA A 251 47.87 26.39 13.27
C ALA A 251 46.68 25.52 12.86
N LEU A 252 46.33 24.50 13.67
CA LEU A 252 45.14 23.68 13.46
C LEU A 252 43.85 24.50 13.60
N CYS A 253 43.74 25.33 14.65
CA CYS A 253 42.63 26.28 14.79
C CYS A 253 42.51 27.18 13.57
N ASN A 254 43.63 27.63 12.99
CA ASN A 254 43.63 28.43 11.78
C ASN A 254 43.14 27.68 10.53
N GLN A 255 43.37 26.37 10.42
CA GLN A 255 42.78 25.56 9.35
C GLN A 255 41.25 25.49 9.50
N ILE A 256 40.76 25.33 10.72
CA ILE A 256 39.33 25.34 11.02
C ILE A 256 38.71 26.73 10.79
N VAL A 257 39.40 27.81 11.16
CA VAL A 257 38.98 29.18 10.89
C VAL A 257 38.85 29.43 9.38
N LYS A 258 39.77 28.93 8.56
CA LYS A 258 39.64 29.03 7.10
C LYS A 258 38.37 28.34 6.59
N ARG A 259 38.07 27.13 7.10
CA ARG A 259 36.82 26.41 6.79
C ARG A 259 35.59 27.23 7.21
N TYR A 260 35.58 27.79 8.42
CA TYR A 260 34.49 28.66 8.86
C TYR A 260 34.35 29.93 8.01
N VAL A 261 35.46 30.54 7.59
CA VAL A 261 35.43 31.73 6.74
C VAL A 261 34.88 31.41 5.35
N ALA A 262 35.20 30.24 4.81
CA ALA A 262 34.66 29.79 3.53
C ALA A 262 33.14 29.51 3.62
N MET A 263 32.69 28.91 4.72
CA MET A 263 31.29 28.50 4.88
C MET A 263 30.35 29.63 5.33
N PHE A 264 30.76 30.40 6.33
CA PHE A 264 29.93 31.42 7.00
C PHE A 264 30.38 32.85 6.72
N GLY A 265 31.54 33.04 6.09
CA GLY A 265 32.08 34.35 5.76
C GLY A 265 32.92 35.00 6.86
N ALA A 266 33.87 35.84 6.46
CA ALA A 266 34.87 36.43 7.36
C ALA A 266 34.30 37.37 8.44
N LYS A 267 33.17 38.03 8.15
CA LYS A 267 32.50 38.92 9.11
C LYS A 267 31.97 38.13 10.29
N GLU A 268 31.30 37.02 10.02
CA GLU A 268 30.63 36.23 11.03
C GLU A 268 31.63 35.48 11.93
N VAL A 269 32.72 34.99 11.35
CA VAL A 269 33.84 34.40 12.10
C VAL A 269 34.54 35.44 12.98
N ARG A 270 34.72 36.67 12.48
CA ARG A 270 35.27 37.76 13.29
C ARG A 270 34.39 38.04 14.51
N GLU A 271 33.08 38.11 14.34
CA GLU A 271 32.13 38.33 15.44
C GLU A 271 32.21 37.24 16.51
N ALA A 272 32.42 35.97 16.11
CA ALA A 272 32.61 34.86 17.04
C ALA A 272 33.90 34.98 17.87
N LEU A 273 34.96 35.56 17.31
CA LEU A 273 36.29 35.66 17.95
C LEU A 273 36.54 37.00 18.66
N VAL A 274 35.67 38.00 18.50
CA VAL A 274 35.81 39.32 19.15
C VAL A 274 35.69 39.19 20.68
N LYS A 275 36.56 39.90 21.41
CA LYS A 275 36.66 39.87 22.88
C LYS A 275 36.98 38.46 23.42
N SER A 276 37.67 37.63 22.64
CA SER A 276 38.20 36.35 23.07
C SER A 276 39.71 36.40 23.35
N PRO A 277 40.30 35.34 23.91
CA PRO A 277 41.75 35.20 24.03
C PRO A 277 42.48 35.15 22.67
N PHE A 278 41.77 34.92 21.57
CA PHE A 278 42.31 34.79 20.21
C PHE A 278 42.25 36.11 19.44
N VAL A 279 43.41 36.58 18.97
CA VAL A 279 43.53 37.82 18.19
C VAL A 279 43.33 37.49 16.71
N PHE A 280 42.13 37.70 16.19
CA PHE A 280 41.80 37.45 14.77
C PHE A 280 42.18 38.64 13.86
N ASN A 281 42.93 38.35 12.80
CA ASN A 281 43.28 39.29 11.75
C ASN A 281 42.34 39.11 10.54
N ALA A 282 41.44 40.06 10.33
CA ALA A 282 40.45 40.00 9.25
C ALA A 282 41.05 40.08 7.83
N LYS A 283 42.24 40.66 7.66
CA LYS A 283 42.92 40.70 6.35
C LYS A 283 43.54 39.35 6.01
N ASN A 284 44.11 38.67 7.00
CA ASN A 284 44.79 37.39 6.80
C ASN A 284 43.88 36.18 7.04
N LYS A 285 42.62 36.40 7.43
CA LYS A 285 41.62 35.36 7.74
C LYS A 285 42.15 34.30 8.72
N ALA A 286 42.94 34.74 9.70
CA ALA A 286 43.65 33.86 10.64
C ALA A 286 43.78 34.52 12.02
N ILE A 287 43.86 33.68 13.04
CA ILE A 287 44.27 34.01 14.41
C ILE A 287 45.79 34.22 14.40
N GLN A 288 46.19 35.44 14.77
CA GLN A 288 47.58 35.88 14.76
C GLN A 288 48.32 35.54 16.06
N SER A 289 47.63 35.57 17.20
CA SER A 289 48.18 35.22 18.50
C SER A 289 47.09 34.89 19.51
N THR A 290 47.47 34.24 20.61
CA THR A 290 46.63 33.98 21.78
C THR A 290 47.46 34.10 23.06
N LYS A 291 46.79 34.36 24.19
CA LYS A 291 47.43 34.38 25.52
C LYS A 291 47.39 33.03 26.24
N LEU A 292 46.71 32.05 25.66
CA LEU A 292 46.52 30.72 26.24
C LEU A 292 47.77 29.87 26.10
N ALA A 293 47.98 28.92 27.03
CA ALA A 293 49.06 27.95 26.92
C ALA A 293 48.77 26.96 25.77
N GLU A 294 49.82 26.43 25.14
CA GLU A 294 49.71 25.57 23.95
C GLU A 294 48.72 24.41 24.10
N GLN A 295 48.66 23.80 25.30
CA GLN A 295 47.79 22.67 25.60
C GLN A 295 46.32 23.05 25.78
N GLU A 296 46.02 24.32 26.06
CA GLU A 296 44.67 24.83 26.32
C GLU A 296 44.00 25.39 25.06
N ILE A 297 44.80 25.70 24.03
CA ILE A 297 44.35 26.38 22.81
C ILE A 297 43.25 25.57 22.11
N TRP A 298 43.40 24.25 22.03
CA TRP A 298 42.51 23.39 21.27
C TRP A 298 41.11 23.35 21.86
N ASP A 299 40.98 22.99 23.14
CA ASP A 299 39.70 22.95 23.85
C ASP A 299 39.06 24.33 23.95
N ALA A 300 39.83 25.34 24.38
CA ALA A 300 39.31 26.70 24.57
C ALA A 300 38.81 27.34 23.26
N PHE A 301 39.37 26.95 22.11
CA PHE A 301 38.87 27.39 20.81
C PHE A 301 37.48 26.83 20.52
N PHE A 302 37.26 25.53 20.70
CA PHE A 302 35.96 24.92 20.40
C PHE A 302 34.90 25.23 21.44
N ASP A 303 35.27 25.38 22.72
CA ASP A 303 34.37 25.88 23.77
C ASP A 303 33.85 27.27 23.43
N LEU A 304 34.74 28.17 23.00
CA LEU A 304 34.37 29.53 22.60
C LEU A 304 33.43 29.52 21.39
N ILE A 305 33.71 28.72 20.37
CA ILE A 305 32.86 28.62 19.18
C ILE A 305 31.48 28.07 19.55
N HIS A 306 31.44 27.02 20.39
CA HIS A 306 30.20 26.45 20.87
C HIS A 306 29.37 27.47 21.68
N GLU A 307 30.01 28.20 22.61
CA GLU A 307 29.33 29.22 23.41
C GLU A 307 28.75 30.36 22.53
N ARG A 308 29.50 30.79 21.50
CA ARG A 308 29.14 31.97 20.70
C ARG A 308 28.20 31.67 19.55
N LYS A 309 28.33 30.50 18.92
CA LYS A 309 27.64 30.14 17.68
C LYS A 309 26.81 28.86 17.79
N GLY A 310 26.95 28.11 18.88
CA GLY A 310 26.18 26.91 19.14
C GLY A 310 26.64 25.69 18.34
N MET A 311 25.89 24.60 18.50
CA MET A 311 26.24 23.29 17.97
C MET A 311 26.30 23.20 16.45
N GLY A 312 25.58 24.05 15.71
CA GLY A 312 25.58 24.03 14.25
C GLY A 312 26.96 24.32 13.63
N TRP A 313 27.80 25.12 14.29
CA TRP A 313 29.17 25.36 13.84
C TRP A 313 30.11 24.22 14.22
N ILE A 314 29.84 23.54 15.34
CA ILE A 314 30.65 22.42 15.81
C ILE A 314 30.46 21.19 14.90
N THR A 315 29.21 20.84 14.58
CA THR A 315 28.89 19.66 13.75
C THR A 315 29.50 19.75 12.35
N VAL A 316 29.53 20.95 11.76
CA VAL A 316 30.07 21.20 10.42
C VAL A 316 31.55 20.86 10.29
N VAL A 317 32.34 21.07 11.35
CA VAL A 317 33.78 20.81 11.31
C VAL A 317 34.17 19.50 11.99
N ALA A 318 33.21 18.77 12.57
CA ALA A 318 33.47 17.55 13.34
C ALA A 318 34.32 16.51 12.59
N PRO A 319 34.05 16.17 11.31
CA PRO A 319 34.89 15.23 10.57
C PRO A 319 36.35 15.69 10.43
N ALA A 320 36.55 16.99 10.22
CA ALA A 320 37.88 17.58 10.09
C ALA A 320 38.65 17.54 11.43
N VAL A 321 37.96 17.84 12.53
CA VAL A 321 38.53 17.85 13.89
C VAL A 321 38.87 16.43 14.35
N GLU A 322 38.05 15.44 14.02
CA GLU A 322 38.33 14.03 14.25
C GLU A 322 39.54 13.55 13.45
N LEU A 323 39.62 13.92 12.17
CA LEU A 323 40.76 13.60 11.32
C LEU A 323 42.05 14.23 11.86
N MET A 324 42.04 15.52 12.20
CA MET A 324 43.18 16.21 12.81
C MET A 324 43.58 15.57 14.14
N SER A 325 42.62 15.17 14.98
CA SER A 325 42.91 14.50 16.25
C SER A 325 43.66 13.19 16.03
N LYS A 326 43.27 12.40 15.02
CA LYS A 326 43.97 11.17 14.62
C LYS A 326 45.34 11.46 13.98
N GLU A 327 45.42 12.43 13.08
CA GLU A 327 46.63 12.79 12.32
C GLU A 327 47.75 13.31 13.22
N TYR A 328 47.42 14.17 14.19
CA TYR A 328 48.39 14.78 15.10
C TYR A 328 48.48 14.07 16.47
N SER A 329 47.73 12.99 16.67
CA SER A 329 47.65 12.25 17.94
C SER A 329 47.30 13.13 19.14
N ILE A 330 46.35 14.05 18.96
CA ILE A 330 45.85 14.96 20.00
C ILE A 330 44.46 14.52 20.47
N ALA A 331 44.09 14.89 21.71
CA ALA A 331 42.78 14.55 22.27
C ALA A 331 41.66 15.29 21.52
N LEU A 332 40.54 14.59 21.30
CA LEU A 332 39.33 15.21 20.77
C LEU A 332 38.77 16.20 21.81
N PRO A 333 38.37 17.43 21.40
CA PRO A 333 37.85 18.40 22.34
C PRO A 333 36.55 17.94 23.02
N ASP A 334 36.34 18.36 24.27
CA ASP A 334 35.24 17.86 25.10
C ASP A 334 33.84 18.12 24.52
N VAL A 335 33.66 19.23 23.81
CA VAL A 335 32.42 19.56 23.09
C VAL A 335 32.03 18.47 22.07
N PHE A 336 33.01 17.83 21.43
CA PHE A 336 32.78 16.76 20.45
C PHE A 336 32.55 15.40 21.10
N ARG A 337 33.07 15.15 22.32
CA ARG A 337 32.73 13.91 23.05
C ARG A 337 31.23 13.83 23.32
N THR A 338 30.61 14.95 23.69
CA THR A 338 29.17 15.03 23.97
C THR A 338 28.32 14.77 22.71
N LEU A 339 28.77 15.22 21.53
CA LEU A 339 28.15 14.94 20.23
C LEU A 339 28.12 13.44 19.89
N VAL A 340 29.25 12.76 20.07
CA VAL A 340 29.37 11.33 19.76
C VAL A 340 28.44 10.51 20.64
N PHE A 341 28.34 10.84 21.95
CA PHE A 341 27.45 10.15 22.87
C PHE A 341 25.96 10.36 22.53
N ASP A 342 25.54 11.58 22.20
CA ASP A 342 24.14 11.85 21.84
C ASP A 342 23.77 11.28 20.45
N ALA A 343 24.69 11.31 19.48
CA ALA A 343 24.48 10.71 18.17
C ALA A 343 24.34 9.18 18.25
N ILE A 344 25.19 8.51 19.03
CA ILE A 344 25.12 7.05 19.26
C ILE A 344 23.82 6.68 19.97
N ARG A 345 23.42 7.40 21.03
CA ARG A 345 22.16 7.15 21.74
C ARG A 345 20.92 7.31 20.85
N ASN A 346 20.96 8.29 19.95
CA ASN A 346 19.89 8.54 18.98
C ASN A 346 19.86 7.49 17.86
N LEU A 347 21.00 6.91 17.48
CA LEU A 347 21.06 5.79 16.54
C LEU A 347 20.46 4.52 17.15
N ASP A 348 20.85 4.16 18.37
CA ASP A 348 20.33 2.97 19.07
C ASP A 348 18.79 3.01 19.23
N THR A 349 18.25 4.20 19.55
CA THR A 349 16.80 4.39 19.66
C THR A 349 16.09 4.34 18.32
N ARG A 350 16.70 4.85 17.24
CA ARG A 350 16.13 4.77 15.89
C ARG A 350 16.16 3.35 15.34
N ASP A 351 17.24 2.61 15.57
CA ASP A 351 17.36 1.21 15.16
C ASP A 351 16.32 0.34 15.87
N SER A 352 16.13 0.54 17.18
CA SER A 352 15.08 -0.13 17.96
C SER A 352 13.69 0.18 17.41
N LYS A 353 13.41 1.44 17.04
CA LYS A 353 12.13 1.85 16.47
C LYS A 353 11.92 1.30 15.06
N MET A 354 12.98 1.21 14.27
CA MET A 354 12.95 0.64 12.92
C MET A 354 12.59 -0.84 12.97
N GLN A 355 13.20 -1.61 13.86
CA GLN A 355 12.88 -3.03 14.06
C GLN A 355 11.42 -3.25 14.51
N GLU A 356 10.91 -2.38 15.39
CA GLU A 356 9.50 -2.43 15.82
C GLU A 356 8.54 -2.16 14.64
N LEU A 357 8.84 -1.14 13.82
CA LEU A 357 8.04 -0.80 12.64
C LEU A 357 8.08 -1.89 11.57
N GLU A 358 9.25 -2.48 11.32
CA GLU A 358 9.41 -3.56 10.34
C GLU A 358 8.62 -4.81 10.77
N SER A 359 8.64 -5.15 12.06
CA SER A 359 7.83 -6.22 12.63
C SER A 359 6.33 -5.95 12.51
N ALA A 360 5.89 -4.71 12.77
CA ALA A 360 4.50 -4.31 12.60
C ALA A 360 4.05 -4.34 11.14
N ARG A 361 4.92 -3.95 10.20
CA ARG A 361 4.67 -3.98 8.75
C ARG A 361 4.46 -5.42 8.27
N LEU A 362 5.34 -6.33 8.64
CA LEU A 362 5.22 -7.76 8.29
C LEU A 362 3.93 -8.38 8.84
N ASN A 363 3.58 -8.07 10.09
CA ASN A 363 2.33 -8.52 10.71
C ASN A 363 1.09 -8.01 9.95
N LEU A 364 1.13 -6.76 9.49
CA LEU A 364 0.04 -6.16 8.73
C LEU A 364 -0.10 -6.80 7.33
N GLU A 365 1.01 -7.06 6.64
CA GLU A 365 1.01 -7.76 5.35
C GLU A 365 0.41 -9.17 5.46
N GLU A 366 0.79 -9.92 6.50
CA GLU A 366 0.24 -11.25 6.75
C GLU A 366 -1.27 -11.21 7.01
N LYS A 367 -1.74 -10.23 7.78
CA LYS A 367 -3.17 -9.99 8.04
C LYS A 367 -3.94 -9.60 6.79
N LEU A 368 -3.38 -8.73 5.95
CA LEU A 368 -3.99 -8.33 4.68
C LEU A 368 -4.16 -9.53 3.76
N LYS A 369 -3.12 -10.36 3.63
CA LYS A 369 -3.20 -11.59 2.82
C LYS A 369 -4.26 -12.56 3.33
N HIS A 370 -4.32 -12.78 4.64
CA HIS A 370 -5.38 -13.60 5.24
C HIS A 370 -6.78 -13.02 5.01
N MET A 371 -6.91 -11.69 5.08
CA MET A 371 -8.17 -10.99 4.83
C MET A 371 -8.60 -11.15 3.36
N GLU A 372 -7.68 -10.95 2.41
CA GLU A 372 -7.93 -11.15 0.99
C GLU A 372 -8.37 -12.58 0.69
N GLU A 373 -7.67 -13.59 1.21
CA GLU A 373 -8.07 -15.00 1.02
C GLU A 373 -9.45 -15.29 1.64
N SER A 374 -9.77 -14.68 2.79
CA SER A 374 -11.09 -14.84 3.42
C SER A 374 -12.25 -14.19 2.66
N LEU A 375 -11.97 -13.22 1.76
CA LEU A 375 -13.02 -12.58 0.95
C LEU A 375 -13.67 -13.56 -0.02
N TYR A 376 -12.92 -14.55 -0.53
CA TYR A 376 -13.43 -15.51 -1.50
C TYR A 376 -13.32 -16.98 -1.05
N LYS A 377 -12.61 -17.30 0.04
CA LYS A 377 -12.53 -18.66 0.60
C LYS A 377 -13.07 -18.77 2.01
N ASP A 378 -13.63 -19.93 2.32
CA ASP A 378 -14.05 -20.34 3.66
C ASP A 378 -12.82 -20.71 4.51
N THR A 379 -12.73 -20.13 5.70
CA THR A 379 -11.57 -20.27 6.59
C THR A 379 -11.42 -21.67 7.20
N VAL A 380 -12.49 -22.47 7.21
CA VAL A 380 -12.47 -23.82 7.76
C VAL A 380 -12.04 -24.84 6.71
N THR A 381 -12.62 -24.78 5.52
CA THR A 381 -12.47 -25.81 4.47
C THR A 381 -11.51 -25.42 3.36
N GLY A 382 -11.21 -24.12 3.20
CA GLY A 382 -10.39 -23.59 2.10
C GLY A 382 -11.08 -23.61 0.73
N LEU A 383 -12.37 -23.98 0.68
CA LEU A 383 -13.21 -23.91 -0.52
C LEU A 383 -13.67 -22.48 -0.77
N TYR A 384 -14.20 -22.19 -1.96
CA TYR A 384 -14.83 -20.90 -2.21
C TYR A 384 -16.05 -20.69 -1.29
N ASN A 385 -16.22 -19.47 -0.78
CA ASN A 385 -17.28 -19.13 0.17
C ASN A 385 -18.63 -18.81 -0.52
N GLU A 386 -19.67 -18.51 0.27
CA GLU A 386 -21.01 -18.19 -0.22
C GLU A 386 -21.08 -16.94 -1.10
N GLU A 387 -20.27 -15.92 -0.79
CA GLU A 387 -20.22 -14.68 -1.58
C GLU A 387 -19.67 -14.94 -2.98
N PHE A 388 -18.56 -15.69 -3.08
CA PHE A 388 -18.01 -16.08 -4.37
C PHE A 388 -18.93 -17.03 -5.14
N HIS A 389 -19.64 -17.94 -4.44
CA HIS A 389 -20.67 -18.77 -5.05
C HIS A 389 -21.77 -17.91 -5.70
N ARG A 390 -22.25 -16.86 -5.03
CA ARG A 390 -23.30 -16.00 -5.58
C ARG A 390 -22.88 -15.39 -6.92
N LEU A 391 -21.67 -14.86 -7.00
CA LEU A 391 -21.09 -14.32 -8.24
C LEU A 391 -21.02 -15.40 -9.33
N PHE A 392 -20.52 -16.59 -9.00
CA PHE A 392 -20.40 -17.71 -9.93
C PHE A 392 -21.76 -18.15 -10.50
N VAL A 393 -22.82 -18.25 -9.69
CA VAL A 393 -24.13 -18.68 -10.19
C VAL A 393 -24.70 -17.69 -11.20
N HIS A 394 -24.53 -16.38 -10.97
CA HIS A 394 -24.95 -15.37 -11.94
C HIS A 394 -24.22 -15.54 -13.28
N GLU A 395 -22.91 -15.74 -13.27
CA GLU A 395 -22.12 -15.94 -14.48
C GLU A 395 -22.51 -17.25 -15.20
N ALA A 396 -22.68 -18.34 -14.45
CA ALA A 396 -23.07 -19.62 -15.00
C ALA A 396 -24.46 -19.57 -15.66
N MET A 397 -25.43 -18.91 -15.04
CA MET A 397 -26.79 -18.77 -15.57
C MET A 397 -26.84 -17.88 -16.83
N ALA A 398 -25.98 -16.86 -16.92
CA ALA A 398 -25.85 -16.06 -18.13
C ALA A 398 -25.34 -16.91 -19.30
N ALA A 399 -24.30 -17.74 -19.06
CA ALA A 399 -23.79 -18.64 -20.09
C ALA A 399 -24.82 -19.68 -20.57
N ILE A 400 -25.72 -20.14 -19.70
CA ILE A 400 -26.80 -21.06 -20.07
C ILE A 400 -27.84 -20.37 -20.97
N ALA A 401 -28.16 -19.11 -20.69
CA ALA A 401 -29.11 -18.34 -21.51
C ALA A 401 -28.60 -18.14 -22.94
N ASP A 402 -27.28 -18.02 -23.12
CA ASP A 402 -26.65 -17.77 -24.42
C ASP A 402 -26.31 -19.07 -25.20
N ASP A 403 -25.70 -20.07 -24.54
CA ASP A 403 -25.13 -21.26 -25.20
C ASP A 403 -26.00 -22.54 -25.06
N GLY A 404 -27.06 -22.51 -24.26
CA GLY A 404 -27.97 -23.64 -24.06
C GLY A 404 -27.36 -24.86 -23.35
N LYS A 405 -26.21 -24.69 -22.68
CA LYS A 405 -25.52 -25.77 -21.96
C LYS A 405 -26.29 -26.25 -20.73
N ALA A 406 -26.19 -27.54 -20.44
CA ALA A 406 -26.82 -28.15 -19.26
C ALA A 406 -25.92 -27.99 -18.03
N LEU A 407 -26.49 -27.50 -16.93
CA LEU A 407 -25.83 -27.38 -15.63
C LEU A 407 -26.69 -28.08 -14.58
N THR A 408 -26.03 -28.82 -13.69
CA THR A 408 -26.68 -29.43 -12.54
C THR A 408 -26.08 -28.86 -11.25
N PHE A 409 -26.93 -28.36 -10.37
CA PHE A 409 -26.55 -27.87 -9.05
C PHE A 409 -26.93 -28.88 -7.97
N LEU A 410 -25.97 -29.25 -7.13
CA LEU A 410 -26.16 -30.09 -5.95
C LEU A 410 -25.95 -29.26 -4.69
N MET A 411 -26.94 -29.26 -3.81
CA MET A 411 -26.84 -28.64 -2.49
C MET A 411 -26.82 -29.74 -1.43
N ILE A 412 -25.72 -29.82 -0.68
CA ILE A 412 -25.38 -30.96 0.20
C ILE A 412 -25.32 -30.46 1.63
N SER A 413 -25.92 -31.16 2.59
CA SER A 413 -25.79 -30.85 4.02
C SER A 413 -25.43 -32.08 4.83
N ILE A 414 -24.53 -31.89 5.80
CA ILE A 414 -24.28 -32.89 6.85
C ILE A 414 -25.51 -32.94 7.76
N ASP A 415 -26.05 -34.12 8.03
CA ASP A 415 -27.29 -34.27 8.78
C ASP A 415 -27.09 -34.12 10.30
N ASN A 416 -25.99 -34.64 10.83
CA ASN A 416 -25.71 -34.71 12.27
C ASN A 416 -24.64 -33.72 12.77
N LEU A 417 -24.27 -32.70 11.99
CA LEU A 417 -23.20 -31.75 12.36
C LEU A 417 -23.46 -31.03 13.69
N SER A 418 -24.72 -30.63 13.95
CA SER A 418 -25.08 -29.97 15.21
C SER A 418 -24.88 -30.87 16.43
N ALA A 419 -25.13 -32.17 16.29
CA ALA A 419 -24.87 -33.14 17.35
C ALA A 419 -23.36 -33.32 17.58
N ILE A 420 -22.57 -33.40 16.50
CA ILE A 420 -21.11 -33.48 16.59
C ILE A 420 -20.53 -32.25 17.32
N ASN A 421 -21.00 -31.05 16.97
CA ASN A 421 -20.58 -29.81 17.65
C ASN A 421 -20.95 -29.80 19.13
N LEU A 422 -22.08 -30.38 19.50
CA LEU A 422 -22.57 -30.43 20.88
C LEU A 422 -21.77 -31.45 21.71
N ASP A 423 -21.52 -32.64 21.15
CA ASP A 423 -20.92 -33.76 21.85
C ASP A 423 -19.39 -33.69 21.90
N PHE A 424 -18.76 -33.16 20.84
CA PHE A 424 -17.30 -33.15 20.66
C PHE A 424 -16.69 -31.75 20.50
N GLY A 425 -17.52 -30.71 20.46
CA GLY A 425 -17.09 -29.32 20.34
C GLY A 425 -16.90 -28.85 18.89
N SER A 426 -16.78 -27.53 18.73
CA SER A 426 -16.68 -26.87 17.42
C SER A 426 -15.42 -27.20 16.64
N ALA A 427 -14.33 -27.57 17.32
CA ALA A 427 -13.09 -27.99 16.67
C ALA A 427 -13.28 -29.29 15.87
N GLU A 428 -14.01 -30.27 16.42
CA GLU A 428 -14.33 -31.53 15.74
C GLU A 428 -15.40 -31.37 14.66
N GLY A 429 -16.37 -30.47 14.87
CA GLY A 429 -17.25 -30.05 13.78
C GLY A 429 -16.48 -29.48 12.60
N ASN A 430 -15.52 -28.58 12.85
CA ASN A 430 -14.66 -28.02 11.80
C ASN A 430 -13.77 -29.09 11.13
N ALA A 431 -13.29 -30.09 11.88
CA ALA A 431 -12.58 -31.24 11.29
C ALA A 431 -13.50 -32.05 10.36
N THR A 432 -14.75 -32.28 10.77
CA THR A 432 -15.78 -32.95 9.96
C THR A 432 -16.03 -32.19 8.65
N LEU A 433 -16.09 -30.86 8.70
CA LEU A 433 -16.24 -30.02 7.49
C LEU A 433 -15.06 -30.17 6.52
N ARG A 434 -13.82 -30.12 7.04
CA ARG A 434 -12.60 -30.30 6.25
C ARG A 434 -12.54 -31.68 5.60
N ASN A 435 -12.86 -32.72 6.35
CA ASN A 435 -12.85 -34.09 5.88
C ASN A 435 -13.91 -34.31 4.79
N LEU A 436 -15.12 -33.77 4.97
CA LEU A 436 -16.16 -33.84 3.95
C LEU A 436 -15.73 -33.09 2.68
N ALA A 437 -15.17 -31.88 2.80
CA ALA A 437 -14.64 -31.13 1.66
C ALA A 437 -13.59 -31.93 0.87
N MET A 438 -12.68 -32.63 1.55
CA MET A 438 -11.69 -33.50 0.92
C MET A 438 -12.34 -34.68 0.18
N VAL A 439 -13.34 -35.34 0.78
CA VAL A 439 -14.04 -36.47 0.14
C VAL A 439 -14.79 -36.02 -1.09
N ILE A 440 -15.55 -34.91 -1.01
CA ILE A 440 -16.29 -34.38 -2.16
C ILE A 440 -15.31 -34.03 -3.30
N LYS A 441 -14.19 -33.36 -2.99
CA LYS A 441 -13.20 -32.93 -3.99
C LYS A 441 -12.59 -34.11 -4.77
N ARG A 442 -12.55 -35.31 -4.20
CA ARG A 442 -12.08 -36.54 -4.88
C ARG A 442 -13.11 -37.15 -5.84
N HIS A 443 -14.38 -36.79 -5.71
CA HIS A 443 -15.49 -37.37 -6.49
C HIS A 443 -16.05 -36.43 -7.57
N ILE A 444 -15.71 -35.14 -7.51
CA ILE A 444 -16.10 -34.15 -8.53
C ILE A 444 -15.11 -34.13 -9.69
N GLU A 445 -15.61 -33.84 -10.90
CA GLU A 445 -14.77 -33.64 -12.09
C GLU A 445 -13.99 -32.31 -12.02
N PRO A 446 -12.86 -32.18 -12.75
CA PRO A 446 -12.10 -30.93 -12.82
C PRO A 446 -12.92 -29.72 -13.34
N THR A 447 -13.97 -29.96 -14.12
CA THR A 447 -14.88 -28.92 -14.64
C THR A 447 -15.97 -28.50 -13.64
N SER A 448 -16.12 -29.25 -12.54
CA SER A 448 -17.12 -28.96 -11.51
C SER A 448 -16.56 -28.03 -10.44
N HIS A 449 -17.41 -27.13 -9.94
CA HIS A 449 -17.01 -26.13 -8.96
C HIS A 449 -17.65 -26.42 -7.60
N LEU A 450 -16.83 -26.47 -6.55
CA LEU A 450 -17.24 -26.81 -5.18
C LEU A 450 -17.12 -25.59 -4.25
N PHE A 451 -18.18 -25.34 -3.49
CA PHE A 451 -18.33 -24.18 -2.63
C PHE A 451 -18.76 -24.59 -1.22
N ARG A 452 -18.34 -23.79 -0.25
CA ARG A 452 -18.90 -23.78 1.10
C ARG A 452 -19.90 -22.63 1.21
N LEU A 453 -21.18 -22.97 1.37
CA LEU A 453 -22.25 -21.99 1.50
C LEU A 453 -22.33 -21.50 2.95
N SER A 454 -23.10 -22.17 3.80
CA SER A 454 -23.24 -21.78 5.20
C SER A 454 -23.43 -22.98 6.13
N GLY A 455 -22.96 -22.83 7.38
CA GLY A 455 -23.18 -23.82 8.44
C GLY A 455 -22.57 -25.17 8.12
N GLY A 456 -23.42 -26.14 7.75
CA GLY A 456 -23.09 -27.51 7.33
C GLY A 456 -23.25 -27.77 5.83
N VAL A 457 -23.59 -26.74 5.04
CA VAL A 457 -24.06 -26.85 3.65
C VAL A 457 -22.96 -26.56 2.60
N PHE A 458 -22.82 -27.44 1.61
CA PHE A 458 -21.92 -27.32 0.46
C PHE A 458 -22.74 -27.20 -0.83
N GLY A 459 -22.18 -26.53 -1.83
CA GLY A 459 -22.75 -26.42 -3.18
C GLY A 459 -21.79 -26.99 -4.22
N ILE A 460 -22.29 -27.77 -5.17
CA ILE A 460 -21.53 -28.27 -6.31
C ILE A 460 -22.24 -27.88 -7.60
N HIS A 461 -21.52 -27.21 -8.50
CA HIS A 461 -21.98 -26.94 -9.86
C HIS A 461 -21.28 -27.89 -10.82
N CYS A 462 -22.05 -28.79 -11.42
CA CYS A 462 -21.60 -29.75 -12.41
C CYS A 462 -21.89 -29.20 -13.81
N MET A 463 -20.83 -28.94 -14.58
CA MET A 463 -20.90 -28.39 -15.94
C MET A 463 -20.80 -29.53 -16.97
N ASP A 464 -21.58 -29.46 -18.05
CA ASP A 464 -21.48 -30.35 -19.22
C ASP A 464 -21.62 -31.86 -18.90
N LEU A 465 -22.39 -32.19 -17.86
CA LEU A 465 -22.67 -33.56 -17.43
C LEU A 465 -24.15 -33.91 -17.61
N ASP A 466 -24.40 -35.13 -18.07
CA ASP A 466 -25.75 -35.68 -18.16
C ASP A 466 -26.39 -35.85 -16.77
N LYS A 467 -27.70 -35.63 -16.69
CA LYS A 467 -28.46 -35.65 -15.42
C LYS A 467 -28.32 -37.00 -14.71
N ASP A 468 -28.41 -38.11 -15.44
CA ASP A 468 -28.35 -39.45 -14.85
C ASP A 468 -26.93 -39.78 -14.37
N GLU A 469 -25.91 -39.27 -15.04
CA GLU A 469 -24.51 -39.39 -14.60
C GLU A 469 -24.27 -38.61 -13.30
N VAL A 470 -24.80 -37.39 -13.17
CA VAL A 470 -24.70 -36.62 -11.92
C VAL A 470 -25.40 -37.33 -10.77
N ILE A 471 -26.58 -37.93 -11.01
CA ILE A 471 -27.30 -38.73 -10.00
C ILE A 471 -26.44 -39.91 -9.52
N ARG A 472 -25.87 -40.71 -10.44
CA ARG A 472 -25.02 -41.86 -10.08
C ARG A 472 -23.81 -41.44 -9.23
N ARG A 473 -23.16 -40.34 -9.60
CA ARG A 473 -22.01 -39.80 -8.87
C ARG A 473 -22.39 -39.28 -7.49
N ALA A 474 -23.51 -38.56 -7.40
CA ALA A 474 -24.02 -38.06 -6.12
C ALA A 474 -24.34 -39.22 -5.15
N GLU A 475 -24.93 -40.31 -5.62
CA GLU A 475 -25.18 -41.51 -4.80
C GLU A 475 -23.90 -42.24 -4.39
N THR A 476 -22.94 -42.36 -5.30
CA THR A 476 -21.63 -42.97 -5.01
C THR A 476 -20.88 -42.16 -3.95
N MET A 477 -20.87 -40.83 -4.10
CA MET A 477 -20.27 -39.90 -3.13
C MET A 477 -20.97 -40.01 -1.77
N ARG A 478 -22.31 -40.02 -1.74
CA ARG A 478 -23.11 -40.16 -0.51
C ARG A 478 -22.78 -41.46 0.24
N THR A 479 -22.72 -42.58 -0.49
CA THR A 479 -22.39 -43.90 0.07
C THR A 479 -20.96 -43.91 0.63
N THR A 480 -20.01 -43.37 -0.15
CA THR A 480 -18.60 -43.27 0.28
C THR A 480 -18.43 -42.42 1.52
N ILE A 481 -19.19 -41.33 1.67
CA ILE A 481 -19.18 -40.50 2.87
C ILE A 481 -19.71 -41.28 4.08
N ALA A 482 -20.81 -42.00 3.92
CA ALA A 482 -21.44 -42.76 5.00
C ALA A 482 -20.57 -43.94 5.50
N GLU A 483 -19.78 -44.53 4.61
CA GLU A 483 -18.87 -45.66 4.91
C GLU A 483 -17.45 -45.21 5.29
N SER A 484 -17.19 -43.90 5.38
CA SER A 484 -15.84 -43.39 5.61
C SER A 484 -15.45 -43.38 7.09
N ASP A 485 -14.31 -43.99 7.41
CA ASP A 485 -13.72 -43.98 8.76
C ASP A 485 -12.94 -42.68 9.08
N ILE A 486 -12.94 -41.69 8.19
CA ILE A 486 -12.21 -40.42 8.40
C ILE A 486 -12.92 -39.50 9.41
N PHE A 487 -14.19 -39.78 9.73
CA PHE A 487 -15.00 -38.96 10.63
C PHE A 487 -14.96 -39.56 12.04
N ILE A 488 -14.95 -38.70 13.06
CA ILE A 488 -14.94 -39.12 14.47
C ILE A 488 -16.16 -39.97 14.83
N VAL A 489 -17.29 -39.68 14.19
CA VAL A 489 -18.51 -40.50 14.20
C VAL A 489 -19.03 -40.61 12.76
N PRO A 490 -19.69 -41.71 12.38
CA PRO A 490 -20.30 -41.84 11.06
C PRO A 490 -21.23 -40.66 10.77
N ILE A 491 -21.12 -40.09 9.57
CA ILE A 491 -21.98 -38.99 9.12
C ILE A 491 -22.79 -39.42 7.90
N THR A 492 -23.96 -38.84 7.74
CA THR A 492 -24.74 -38.91 6.50
C THR A 492 -24.88 -37.53 5.91
N VAL A 493 -25.05 -37.48 4.59
CA VAL A 493 -25.34 -36.24 3.87
C VAL A 493 -26.66 -36.34 3.13
N SER A 494 -27.47 -35.30 3.28
CA SER A 494 -28.66 -35.07 2.46
C SER A 494 -28.30 -34.21 1.26
N ILE A 495 -28.86 -34.51 0.09
CA ILE A 495 -28.56 -33.81 -1.16
C ILE A 495 -29.85 -33.38 -1.86
N GLY A 496 -29.99 -32.08 -2.14
CA GLY A 496 -31.02 -31.54 -3.01
C GLY A 496 -30.41 -31.18 -4.36
N MET A 497 -30.96 -31.73 -5.45
CA MET A 497 -30.44 -31.51 -6.80
C MET A 497 -31.39 -30.67 -7.64
N PHE A 498 -30.84 -29.74 -8.42
CA PHE A 498 -31.53 -28.98 -9.46
C PHE A 498 -30.81 -29.14 -10.79
N ASN A 499 -31.55 -29.24 -11.89
CA ASN A 499 -30.99 -29.28 -13.23
C ASN A 499 -31.65 -28.20 -14.10
N THR A 500 -30.87 -27.52 -14.93
CA THR A 500 -31.35 -26.38 -15.74
C THR A 500 -32.44 -26.74 -16.75
N THR A 501 -32.57 -28.01 -17.15
CA THR A 501 -33.71 -28.49 -17.96
C THR A 501 -35.06 -28.29 -17.28
N GLU A 502 -35.08 -28.06 -15.97
CA GLU A 502 -36.29 -27.82 -15.18
C GLU A 502 -36.70 -26.33 -15.17
N ILE A 503 -35.91 -25.45 -15.80
CA ILE A 503 -36.24 -24.02 -15.94
C ILE A 503 -37.36 -23.88 -16.99
N PRO A 504 -38.53 -23.33 -16.61
CA PRO A 504 -39.59 -23.07 -17.57
C PRO A 504 -39.16 -22.05 -18.63
N GLN A 505 -39.61 -22.22 -19.88
CA GLN A 505 -39.35 -21.25 -20.94
C GLN A 505 -39.80 -19.83 -20.59
N SER A 506 -40.82 -19.67 -19.73
CA SER A 506 -41.31 -18.36 -19.27
C SER A 506 -40.33 -17.62 -18.35
N VAL A 507 -39.39 -18.34 -17.73
CA VAL A 507 -38.36 -17.81 -16.83
C VAL A 507 -37.01 -17.66 -17.56
N MET A 508 -36.87 -18.31 -18.72
CA MET A 508 -35.65 -18.28 -19.51
C MET A 508 -35.34 -16.86 -20.00
N GLY A 509 -34.14 -16.36 -19.68
CA GLY A 509 -33.69 -15.01 -20.02
C GLY A 509 -33.84 -13.97 -18.91
N ASP A 510 -34.57 -14.27 -17.82
CA ASP A 510 -34.54 -13.47 -16.59
C ASP A 510 -33.52 -14.08 -15.62
N LEU A 511 -32.32 -13.50 -15.59
CA LEU A 511 -31.20 -14.02 -14.82
C LEU A 511 -31.51 -14.11 -13.32
N GLU A 512 -32.21 -13.13 -12.75
CA GLU A 512 -32.52 -13.12 -11.32
C GLU A 512 -33.50 -14.24 -10.96
N GLN A 513 -34.56 -14.41 -11.77
CA GLN A 513 -35.53 -15.49 -11.55
C GLN A 513 -34.92 -16.88 -11.78
N MET A 514 -33.99 -17.04 -12.72
CA MET A 514 -33.28 -18.31 -12.96
C MET A 514 -32.39 -18.69 -11.77
N VAL A 515 -31.62 -17.73 -11.24
CA VAL A 515 -30.79 -17.93 -10.04
C VAL A 515 -31.67 -18.27 -8.84
N GLU A 516 -32.76 -17.53 -8.65
CA GLU A 516 -33.71 -17.76 -7.56
C GLU A 516 -34.35 -19.16 -7.64
N LEU A 517 -34.87 -19.55 -8.80
CA LEU A 517 -35.50 -20.86 -9.01
C LEU A 517 -34.51 -22.00 -8.73
N THR A 518 -33.27 -21.87 -9.19
CA THR A 518 -32.18 -22.84 -8.97
C THR A 518 -31.96 -23.04 -7.47
N MET A 519 -31.73 -21.94 -6.74
CA MET A 519 -31.42 -21.97 -5.31
C MET A 519 -32.62 -22.46 -4.49
N GLN A 520 -33.82 -21.98 -4.78
CA GLN A 520 -35.04 -22.38 -4.08
C GLN A 520 -35.35 -23.86 -4.27
N THR A 521 -35.24 -24.37 -5.50
CA THR A 521 -35.54 -25.78 -5.80
C THR A 521 -34.54 -26.72 -5.13
N ALA A 522 -33.24 -26.43 -5.24
CA ALA A 522 -32.20 -27.22 -4.57
C ALA A 522 -32.38 -27.19 -3.05
N ARG A 523 -32.70 -26.02 -2.47
CA ARG A 523 -32.96 -25.87 -1.03
C ARG A 523 -34.22 -26.60 -0.56
N TYR A 524 -35.28 -26.55 -1.35
CA TYR A 524 -36.51 -27.28 -1.06
C TYR A 524 -36.26 -28.79 -1.06
N ARG A 525 -35.58 -29.31 -2.08
CA ARG A 525 -35.23 -30.73 -2.20
C ARG A 525 -34.30 -31.21 -1.09
N LEU A 526 -33.33 -30.39 -0.69
CA LEU A 526 -32.49 -30.69 0.47
C LEU A 526 -33.32 -30.83 1.76
N LYS A 527 -34.26 -29.90 1.99
CA LYS A 527 -35.16 -29.99 3.15
C LYS A 527 -36.07 -31.23 3.09
N LEU A 528 -36.51 -31.63 1.90
CA LEU A 528 -37.27 -32.87 1.72
C LEU A 528 -36.42 -34.10 2.11
N ALA A 529 -35.18 -34.18 1.64
CA ALA A 529 -34.25 -35.26 1.98
C ALA A 529 -34.07 -35.38 3.50
N GLN A 530 -33.85 -34.25 4.18
CA GLN A 530 -33.70 -34.22 5.65
C GLN A 530 -34.99 -34.65 6.37
N LYS A 531 -36.16 -34.23 5.89
CA LYS A 531 -37.45 -34.61 6.48
C LYS A 531 -37.79 -36.09 6.29
N GLN A 532 -37.28 -36.73 5.24
CA GLN A 532 -37.53 -38.14 4.93
C GLN A 532 -36.58 -39.11 5.65
N GLY A 533 -35.76 -38.62 6.58
CA GLY A 533 -34.84 -39.43 7.39
C GLY A 533 -33.36 -39.10 7.19
N GLY A 534 -33.04 -38.15 6.31
CA GLY A 534 -31.67 -37.76 5.99
C GLY A 534 -30.94 -38.78 5.11
N GLY A 535 -29.69 -38.50 4.78
CA GLY A 535 -28.80 -39.43 4.10
C GLY A 535 -29.28 -39.89 2.72
N MET A 536 -29.97 -39.02 1.96
CA MET A 536 -30.52 -39.36 0.64
C MET A 536 -30.41 -38.21 -0.36
N LEU A 537 -30.50 -38.54 -1.65
CA LEU A 537 -30.58 -37.61 -2.76
C LEU A 537 -32.04 -37.41 -3.20
N VAL A 538 -32.49 -36.15 -3.27
CA VAL A 538 -33.77 -35.78 -3.89
C VAL A 538 -33.48 -35.04 -5.20
N HIS A 539 -33.75 -35.70 -6.31
CA HIS A 539 -33.47 -35.22 -7.67
C HIS A 539 -34.73 -34.91 -8.50
N ALA A 540 -35.91 -35.14 -7.94
CA ALA A 540 -37.20 -34.80 -8.52
C ALA A 540 -38.19 -34.44 -7.41
N SER A 541 -39.04 -33.46 -7.67
CA SER A 541 -40.15 -33.07 -6.80
C SER A 541 -41.21 -32.38 -7.64
N ASN A 542 -42.49 -32.52 -7.31
CA ASN A 542 -43.55 -31.72 -7.94
C ASN A 542 -43.39 -30.25 -7.51
N THR A 543 -42.58 -29.49 -8.24
CA THR A 543 -42.37 -28.04 -8.05
C THR A 543 -43.54 -27.19 -8.58
N ALA A 544 -44.58 -27.81 -9.15
CA ALA A 544 -45.66 -27.12 -9.84
C ALA A 544 -46.66 -26.34 -8.96
N ASN A 545 -46.45 -26.22 -7.64
CA ASN A 545 -47.32 -25.42 -6.77
C ASN A 545 -46.56 -24.87 -5.54
N VAL A 546 -45.64 -23.93 -5.75
CA VAL A 546 -45.42 -22.89 -4.73
C VAL A 546 -46.34 -21.73 -5.11
N GLY A 547 -47.62 -21.89 -4.77
CA GLY A 547 -48.55 -20.77 -4.78
C GLY A 547 -48.06 -19.76 -3.76
N ASN A 548 -47.84 -18.52 -4.21
CA ASN A 548 -47.61 -17.35 -3.37
C ASN A 548 -48.85 -17.08 -2.49
N THR A 549 -49.05 -17.83 -1.41
CA THR A 549 -49.95 -17.39 -0.34
C THR A 549 -49.18 -16.42 0.55
N ILE A 550 -49.32 -15.14 0.25
CA ILE A 550 -48.77 -14.04 1.06
C ILE A 550 -49.52 -14.04 2.41
N PHE A 551 -48.86 -14.53 3.45
CA PHE A 551 -49.38 -14.49 4.81
C PHE A 551 -49.53 -13.05 5.30
N THR A 552 -50.67 -12.73 5.91
CA THR A 552 -50.97 -11.44 6.50
C THR A 552 -50.65 -11.44 8.00
N ILE A 553 -49.84 -10.49 8.44
CA ILE A 553 -49.48 -10.29 9.84
C ILE A 553 -50.05 -8.95 10.33
N LEU A 554 -50.81 -8.98 11.42
CA LEU A 554 -51.24 -7.77 12.11
C LEU A 554 -50.26 -7.43 13.24
N LEU A 555 -49.55 -6.31 13.10
CA LEU A 555 -48.62 -5.75 14.09
C LEU A 555 -49.32 -4.64 14.89
N ILE A 556 -49.52 -4.84 16.20
CA ILE A 556 -50.18 -3.88 17.09
C ILE A 556 -49.14 -3.31 18.06
N ASP A 557 -48.75 -2.06 17.85
CA ASP A 557 -47.71 -1.40 18.64
C ASP A 557 -47.83 0.13 18.53
N GLU A 558 -47.34 0.83 19.54
CA GLU A 558 -47.30 2.29 19.53
C GLU A 558 -46.43 2.82 18.37
N PRO A 559 -46.81 3.96 17.76
CA PRO A 559 -45.99 4.58 16.72
C PRO A 559 -44.57 4.90 17.18
N GLY A 560 -43.58 4.37 16.47
CA GLY A 560 -42.17 4.66 16.74
C GLY A 560 -41.20 3.77 15.97
N LEU A 561 -39.90 4.04 16.16
CA LEU A 561 -38.80 3.37 15.45
C LEU A 561 -38.82 1.85 15.62
N GLY A 562 -39.11 1.35 16.83
CA GLY A 562 -39.16 -0.10 17.10
C GLY A 562 -40.18 -0.83 16.25
N ARG A 563 -41.37 -0.24 16.07
CA ARG A 563 -42.44 -0.79 15.23
C ARG A 563 -42.06 -0.78 13.75
N ASP A 564 -41.48 0.31 13.27
CA ASP A 564 -41.09 0.45 11.86
C ASP A 564 -39.97 -0.54 11.47
N ILE A 565 -39.04 -0.82 12.38
CA ILE A 565 -38.01 -1.84 12.18
C ILE A 565 -38.64 -3.24 12.06
N ILE A 566 -39.57 -3.59 12.96
CA ILE A 566 -40.25 -4.89 12.92
C ILE A 566 -41.09 -5.02 11.65
N ARG A 567 -41.86 -3.99 11.27
CA ARG A 567 -42.65 -3.97 10.03
C ARG A 567 -41.76 -4.22 8.81
N ARG A 568 -40.69 -3.44 8.65
CA ARG A 568 -39.78 -3.58 7.50
C ARG A 568 -39.13 -4.96 7.43
N ALA A 569 -38.70 -5.49 8.58
CA ALA A 569 -38.10 -6.83 8.63
C ALA A 569 -39.08 -7.92 8.19
N LEU A 570 -40.36 -7.82 8.57
CA LEU A 570 -41.40 -8.75 8.15
C LEU A 570 -41.75 -8.60 6.66
N GLU A 571 -41.90 -7.37 6.17
CA GLU A 571 -42.16 -7.08 4.74
C GLU A 571 -41.03 -7.60 3.83
N GLN A 572 -39.76 -7.43 4.24
CA GLN A 572 -38.59 -7.98 3.54
C GLN A 572 -38.56 -9.52 3.52
N ASN A 573 -39.27 -10.18 4.43
CA ASN A 573 -39.45 -11.63 4.45
C ASN A 573 -40.76 -12.07 3.78
N HIS A 574 -41.28 -11.24 2.86
CA HIS A 574 -42.45 -11.52 2.01
C HIS A 574 -43.78 -11.70 2.75
N TYR A 575 -43.92 -11.11 3.94
CA TYR A 575 -45.20 -11.03 4.66
C TYR A 575 -45.96 -9.74 4.33
N ARG A 576 -47.29 -9.81 4.22
CA ARG A 576 -48.13 -8.60 4.19
C ARG A 576 -48.33 -8.11 5.62
N VAL A 577 -47.87 -6.92 5.95
CA VAL A 577 -47.98 -6.39 7.32
C VAL A 577 -49.05 -5.29 7.39
N VAL A 578 -50.04 -5.51 8.26
CA VAL A 578 -51.03 -4.49 8.66
C VAL A 578 -50.63 -3.97 10.02
N VAL A 579 -50.67 -2.66 10.24
CA VAL A 579 -50.27 -2.04 11.51
C VAL A 579 -51.47 -1.41 12.21
N ALA A 580 -51.57 -1.58 13.53
CA ALA A 580 -52.53 -0.90 14.39
C ALA A 580 -51.83 -0.16 15.53
N ASP A 581 -52.33 1.02 15.89
CA ASP A 581 -51.71 1.88 16.91
C ASP A 581 -52.24 1.57 18.33
N ASN A 582 -53.33 0.80 18.44
CA ASN A 582 -54.03 0.54 19.70
C ASN A 582 -54.92 -0.71 19.60
N GLY A 583 -55.35 -1.24 20.75
CA GLY A 583 -56.10 -2.50 20.78
C GLY A 583 -57.51 -2.44 20.18
N LEU A 584 -58.17 -1.28 20.15
CA LEU A 584 -59.46 -1.12 19.48
C LEU A 584 -59.33 -1.19 17.95
N GLU A 585 -58.30 -0.55 17.42
CA GLU A 585 -57.96 -0.62 16.00
C GLU A 585 -57.49 -2.02 15.61
N GLY A 586 -56.65 -2.65 16.43
CA GLY A 586 -56.27 -4.05 16.26
C GLY A 586 -57.49 -4.97 16.20
N ARG A 587 -58.47 -4.80 17.08
CA ARG A 587 -59.72 -5.55 17.04
C ARG A 587 -60.48 -5.38 15.72
N ARG A 588 -60.56 -4.15 15.21
CA ARG A 588 -61.20 -3.84 13.93
C ARG A 588 -60.47 -4.52 12.77
N PHE A 589 -59.14 -4.40 12.71
CA PHE A 589 -58.35 -5.02 11.65
C PHE A 589 -58.31 -6.54 11.69
N VAL A 590 -58.50 -7.18 12.84
CA VAL A 590 -58.68 -8.64 12.87
C VAL A 590 -59.92 -9.07 12.08
N GLU A 591 -61.00 -8.28 12.12
CA GLU A 591 -62.25 -8.58 11.40
C GLU A 591 -62.18 -8.20 9.92
N GLU A 592 -61.58 -7.05 9.61
CA GLU A 592 -61.44 -6.52 8.24
C GLU A 592 -60.39 -7.27 7.41
N GLU A 593 -59.20 -7.50 7.98
CA GLU A 593 -58.02 -7.98 7.24
C GLU A 593 -57.78 -9.48 7.37
N ARG A 594 -58.48 -10.14 8.32
CA ARG A 594 -58.35 -11.58 8.63
C ARG A 594 -56.89 -12.05 8.68
N PRO A 595 -56.07 -11.49 9.59
CA PRO A 595 -54.65 -11.81 9.65
C PRO A 595 -54.43 -13.27 10.03
N ASP A 596 -53.37 -13.85 9.47
CA ASP A 596 -52.92 -15.20 9.77
C ASP A 596 -52.13 -15.27 11.08
N ILE A 597 -51.46 -14.17 11.45
CA ILE A 597 -50.69 -14.05 12.70
C ILE A 597 -50.92 -12.65 13.29
N ILE A 598 -51.08 -12.57 14.61
CA ILE A 598 -51.12 -11.29 15.34
C ILE A 598 -49.87 -11.18 16.19
N ILE A 599 -49.20 -10.03 16.12
CA ILE A 599 -48.07 -9.69 16.97
C ILE A 599 -48.40 -8.38 17.69
N SER A 600 -48.42 -8.39 19.02
CA SER A 600 -48.86 -7.23 19.80
C SER A 600 -47.89 -6.91 20.94
N GLU A 601 -47.61 -5.62 21.15
CA GLU A 601 -47.07 -5.15 22.43
C GLU A 601 -48.12 -5.37 23.54
N LEU A 602 -47.66 -5.79 24.72
CA LEU A 602 -48.48 -5.99 25.90
C LEU A 602 -49.21 -4.72 26.33
N MET A 603 -48.47 -3.63 26.46
CA MET A 603 -48.93 -2.31 26.91
C MET A 603 -49.25 -1.42 25.71
N ILE A 604 -50.40 -1.68 25.08
CA ILE A 604 -50.93 -0.87 23.97
C ILE A 604 -52.11 0.01 24.44
N PRO A 605 -52.33 1.20 23.85
CA PRO A 605 -53.41 2.09 24.24
C PRO A 605 -54.80 1.49 24.05
N LYS A 606 -55.78 2.04 24.79
CA LYS A 606 -57.23 1.74 24.77
C LYS A 606 -57.61 0.33 25.25
N VAL A 607 -57.00 -0.73 24.72
CA VAL A 607 -57.25 -2.12 25.10
C VAL A 607 -55.92 -2.87 25.13
N SER A 608 -55.53 -3.43 26.28
CA SER A 608 -54.29 -4.21 26.41
C SER A 608 -54.31 -5.47 25.54
N ALA A 609 -53.14 -5.97 25.13
CA ALA A 609 -53.05 -7.15 24.27
C ALA A 609 -53.66 -8.41 24.90
N LEU A 610 -53.54 -8.58 26.22
CA LEU A 610 -54.14 -9.72 26.92
C LEU A 610 -55.67 -9.65 26.93
N THR A 611 -56.23 -8.45 27.12
CA THR A 611 -57.68 -8.22 27.01
C THR A 611 -58.16 -8.51 25.59
N LEU A 612 -57.45 -7.97 24.59
CA LEU A 612 -57.74 -8.22 23.18
C LEU A 612 -57.71 -9.72 22.86
N ARG A 613 -56.67 -10.44 23.29
CA ARG A 613 -56.56 -11.89 23.08
C ARG A 613 -57.74 -12.65 23.73
N LYS A 614 -58.14 -12.28 24.93
CA LYS A 614 -59.31 -12.88 25.61
C LYS A 614 -60.60 -12.67 24.82
N GLU A 615 -60.82 -11.48 24.25
CA GLU A 615 -61.95 -11.20 23.37
C GLU A 615 -61.91 -12.05 22.08
N LEU A 616 -60.73 -12.21 21.47
CA LEU A 616 -60.56 -13.03 20.28
C LEU A 616 -60.79 -14.53 20.55
N LEU A 617 -60.41 -15.04 21.72
CA LEU A 617 -60.66 -16.42 22.11
C LEU A 617 -62.15 -16.76 22.23
N ALA A 618 -63.00 -15.78 22.55
CA ALA A 618 -64.44 -15.98 22.66
C ALA A 618 -65.14 -16.18 21.30
N LYS A 619 -64.48 -15.84 20.18
CA LYS A 619 -65.04 -15.95 18.82
C LYS A 619 -64.46 -17.16 18.07
N PRO A 620 -65.30 -18.06 17.51
CA PRO A 620 -64.82 -19.22 16.75
C PRO A 620 -63.94 -18.88 15.54
N SER A 621 -64.19 -17.72 14.90
CA SER A 621 -63.48 -17.25 13.71
C SER A 621 -62.06 -16.75 13.99
N THR A 622 -61.77 -16.30 15.21
CA THR A 622 -60.48 -15.67 15.54
C THR A 622 -59.69 -16.40 16.62
N ARG A 623 -60.31 -17.32 17.37
CA ARG A 623 -59.65 -18.10 18.44
C ARG A 623 -58.44 -18.93 17.98
N LYS A 624 -58.39 -19.30 16.70
CA LYS A 624 -57.31 -20.13 16.12
C LYS A 624 -56.11 -19.31 15.65
N ILE A 625 -56.25 -17.99 15.51
CA ILE A 625 -55.16 -17.13 15.03
C ILE A 625 -54.03 -17.15 16.07
N PRO A 626 -52.81 -17.55 15.69
CA PRO A 626 -51.63 -17.46 16.55
C PRO A 626 -51.41 -16.02 17.01
N PHE A 627 -51.17 -15.85 18.31
CA PHE A 627 -51.01 -14.55 18.93
C PHE A 627 -49.67 -14.49 19.64
N LEU A 628 -48.78 -13.65 19.13
CA LEU A 628 -47.44 -13.40 19.67
C LEU A 628 -47.46 -12.12 20.48
N LEU A 629 -46.91 -12.20 21.68
CA LEU A 629 -46.83 -11.08 22.61
C LEU A 629 -45.38 -10.57 22.65
N MET A 630 -45.21 -9.27 22.76
CA MET A 630 -43.93 -8.67 23.13
C MET A 630 -44.11 -7.73 24.32
N SER A 631 -43.07 -7.54 25.13
CA SER A 631 -43.03 -6.51 26.19
C SER A 631 -41.64 -6.32 26.78
N SER A 632 -41.37 -5.12 27.29
CA SER A 632 -40.22 -4.85 28.18
C SER A 632 -40.47 -5.31 29.62
N ILE A 633 -41.73 -5.59 29.97
CA ILE A 633 -42.15 -6.07 31.30
C ILE A 633 -42.53 -7.54 31.16
N LYS A 634 -41.53 -8.42 31.21
CA LYS A 634 -41.72 -9.87 31.18
C LYS A 634 -41.27 -10.46 32.52
N ASN A 635 -42.24 -10.65 33.41
CA ASN A 635 -42.07 -11.19 34.76
C ASN A 635 -43.02 -12.36 34.99
N GLU A 636 -42.89 -13.05 36.11
CA GLU A 636 -43.69 -14.26 36.41
C GLU A 636 -45.21 -14.00 36.32
N SER A 637 -45.70 -12.85 36.82
CA SER A 637 -47.11 -12.49 36.76
C SER A 637 -47.62 -12.28 35.32
N THR A 638 -46.85 -11.58 34.48
CA THR A 638 -47.23 -11.33 33.07
C THR A 638 -47.13 -12.58 32.23
N ILE A 639 -46.17 -13.47 32.50
CA ILE A 639 -46.06 -14.79 31.88
C ILE A 639 -47.26 -15.67 32.25
N GLY A 640 -47.62 -15.74 33.55
CA GLY A 640 -48.79 -16.50 34.01
C GLY A 640 -50.08 -16.08 33.30
N ARG A 641 -50.34 -14.77 33.21
CA ARG A 641 -51.50 -14.22 32.49
C ARG A 641 -51.46 -14.47 30.97
N ALA A 642 -50.27 -14.51 30.36
CA ALA A 642 -50.12 -14.83 28.94
C ALA A 642 -50.44 -16.31 28.65
N LEU A 643 -50.07 -17.22 29.57
CA LEU A 643 -50.41 -18.64 29.46
C LEU A 643 -51.92 -18.88 29.56
N GLU A 644 -52.61 -18.18 30.46
CA GLU A 644 -54.08 -18.28 30.62
C GLU A 644 -54.86 -17.95 29.34
N VAL A 645 -54.32 -17.07 28.48
CA VAL A 645 -54.95 -16.65 27.22
C VAL A 645 -54.29 -17.27 25.98
N ASN A 646 -53.53 -18.36 26.17
CA ASN A 646 -52.94 -19.17 25.10
C ASN A 646 -52.14 -18.33 24.09
N ILE A 647 -51.20 -17.54 24.59
CA ILE A 647 -50.19 -16.83 23.79
C ILE A 647 -49.21 -17.82 23.18
N SER A 648 -48.98 -17.71 21.88
CA SER A 648 -48.15 -18.66 21.11
C SER A 648 -46.66 -18.47 21.37
N HIS A 649 -46.22 -17.23 21.63
CA HIS A 649 -44.85 -16.90 22.01
C HIS A 649 -44.80 -15.53 22.71
N PHE A 650 -43.88 -15.34 23.65
CA PHE A 650 -43.72 -14.08 24.38
C PHE A 650 -42.27 -13.56 24.28
N PHE A 651 -42.05 -12.57 23.42
CA PHE A 651 -40.76 -11.91 23.21
C PHE A 651 -40.44 -10.89 24.31
N TRP A 652 -39.17 -10.80 24.69
CA TRP A 652 -38.64 -9.72 25.52
C TRP A 652 -38.29 -8.52 24.63
N ARG A 653 -38.60 -7.27 25.04
CA ARG A 653 -38.14 -6.05 24.36
C ARG A 653 -36.83 -5.52 24.96
N PRO A 654 -35.82 -5.15 24.16
CA PRO A 654 -35.82 -5.06 22.69
C PRO A 654 -35.86 -6.43 22.01
N VAL A 655 -36.69 -6.57 20.97
CA VAL A 655 -36.88 -7.85 20.28
C VAL A 655 -35.69 -8.11 19.33
N MET A 656 -35.10 -9.30 19.41
CA MET A 656 -34.13 -9.75 18.41
C MET A 656 -34.86 -10.13 17.12
N LEU A 657 -34.61 -9.41 16.03
CA LEU A 657 -35.33 -9.61 14.76
C LEU A 657 -35.20 -11.02 14.21
N VAL A 658 -34.02 -11.64 14.35
CA VAL A 658 -33.77 -13.02 13.91
C VAL A 658 -34.67 -14.02 14.66
N GLU A 659 -34.86 -13.81 15.97
CA GLU A 659 -35.75 -14.65 16.79
C GLU A 659 -37.22 -14.48 16.36
N LEU A 660 -37.67 -13.22 16.22
CA LEU A 660 -39.03 -12.92 15.79
C LEU A 660 -39.33 -13.54 14.42
N LEU A 661 -38.44 -13.35 13.44
CA LEU A 661 -38.59 -13.91 12.10
C LEU A 661 -38.57 -15.44 12.13
N GLY A 662 -37.70 -16.06 12.92
CA GLY A 662 -37.65 -17.51 13.08
C GLY A 662 -38.95 -18.09 13.62
N VAL A 663 -39.52 -17.48 14.65
CA VAL A 663 -40.80 -17.91 15.26
C VAL A 663 -41.97 -17.68 14.30
N VAL A 664 -42.04 -16.52 13.64
CA VAL A 664 -43.08 -16.21 12.65
C VAL A 664 -43.02 -17.21 11.48
N ASN A 665 -41.84 -17.47 10.93
CA ASN A 665 -41.64 -18.46 9.86
C ASN A 665 -42.06 -19.87 10.31
N LEU A 666 -41.73 -20.28 11.53
CA LEU A 666 -42.13 -21.58 12.06
C LEU A 666 -43.66 -21.72 12.12
N ILE A 667 -44.35 -20.67 12.55
CA ILE A 667 -45.81 -20.63 12.66
C ILE A 667 -46.46 -20.61 11.27
N ALA A 668 -45.99 -19.75 10.37
CA ALA A 668 -46.48 -19.68 8.99
C ALA A 668 -46.36 -21.05 8.28
N ASN A 669 -45.21 -21.72 8.42
CA ASN A 669 -45.02 -23.06 7.87
C ASN A 669 -46.01 -24.10 8.45
N ARG A 670 -46.33 -24.02 9.74
CA ARG A 670 -47.35 -24.91 10.35
C ARG A 670 -48.76 -24.62 9.82
N LEU A 671 -49.10 -23.36 9.60
CA LEU A 671 -50.40 -22.97 9.04
C LEU A 671 -50.55 -23.45 7.59
N GLN A 672 -49.48 -23.36 6.79
CA GLN A 672 -49.43 -23.89 5.42
C GLN A 672 -49.69 -25.41 5.37
N ILE A 673 -49.20 -26.16 6.36
CA ILE A 673 -49.39 -27.63 6.44
C ILE A 673 -50.83 -28.01 6.85
N GLN A 674 -51.54 -27.16 7.59
CA GLN A 674 -52.91 -27.42 8.06
C GLN A 674 -53.99 -26.94 7.08
N GLY A 675 -53.63 -26.17 6.05
CA GLY A 675 -54.53 -25.65 5.02
C GLY A 675 -54.61 -26.49 3.73
N ASN A 676 -53.75 -27.51 3.61
CA ASN A 676 -53.85 -28.60 2.64
C ASN A 676 -54.43 -29.84 3.34
#